data_AF-A0A937BBS6-F1
#
_entry.id   AF-A0A937BBS6-F1
#
_cell.length_a   1.000
_cell.length_b   1.000
_cell.length_c   1.000
_cell.angle_alpha   90.00
_cell.angle_beta   90.00
_cell.angle_gamma   90.00
#
_symmetry.space_group_name_H-M   'P 1'
#
loop_
_entity.id
_entity.type
_entity.pdbx_description
1 polymer ?
#
loop_
_entity_poly.entity_id
_entity_poly.type
_entity_poly.pdbx_seq_one_letter_code
_entity_poly.pdbx_strand_id
1 'polypeptide(L)'
;MKSPFKFLDAFTLKDKDAFFGRDQEIDTLYSLVYKTPMVLVYGLSGTGKTSLIQCGLANRFDGPDWYPVFIRRNNNINTSTNAVLRNALGNQTKETVAENISLLLRKTLRPVYLLFDQFEELFILGKEEEQKVFMESIRELLDAQLPCKIMLIMREEYIGQLYAYETLIPELFDHRFRVEPMGPNKVKSVISSSFDKFNIHLAEPKDELLEMMVHNISDPRTGITLPYLQVYLDMLYRDKYRKQYGQTETEGYPKLDITKSDISGIGKIDNVLERFLEDQTRELRVQLVQKYKVVKSNVIQQVLDVFVSEEGTKRPVTYTSSGNDIVLAEDAASTLKEVPAEMLTDILNTLHSDRILRRSNDNFELAHDSLALVIDGRRSQSQKQLQHIRKRLVNAFEEYQKTGAFLNQKQLAAFDEFKAQLGLSPEMEKFLDKCEDEVIRQASEDRDRLQQESRMAQQKKLARTRGILLSMAVGLAVLAGFMWFKANAAKGVIQEKAELLDKERSSLDSLYTRSLIAQDSINNVTAQVGQQIVRLESMTSGKLNTDELSKTILTLKSLVRNETSDLAKKDEYISRVMMFTTAKLDSDLSKSVSDSIFDQTKIYLVMNLSAPAIKNELKGKEFIQVKWVSIDGKVLGEPFYSEIEFGDKTNVWIKAEAIIREPGDYRVEVINSLGLEIGRKTFTIKAGAADEISMTENSEFRTMASGSIDAPGKMKNTFKVGEKLYYYVRINSPKSEKIFVQLVDADGKQVWKDPFTTAVNTAKGSRVISWHGANRAGKYYIKLLNSKGVEMAGHDITVE
;
A
#
# COMPACT_ATOMS: atom_id res chain seq x y z
N MET A 1 -51.73 -10.98 17.41
CA MET A 1 -51.51 -11.28 15.97
C MET A 1 -50.13 -11.90 15.75
N LYS A 2 -50.05 -13.01 15.00
CA LYS A 2 -48.79 -13.72 14.71
C LYS A 2 -48.51 -13.68 13.20
N SER A 3 -47.37 -13.11 12.82
CA SER A 3 -46.90 -13.10 11.43
C SER A 3 -46.47 -14.50 10.97
N PRO A 4 -46.73 -14.89 9.70
CA PRO A 4 -46.25 -16.14 9.13
C PRO A 4 -44.74 -16.15 8.86
N PHE A 5 -44.13 -14.98 8.73
CA PHE A 5 -42.71 -14.84 8.42
C PHE A 5 -41.87 -14.94 9.68
N LYS A 6 -40.73 -15.65 9.59
CA LYS A 6 -39.90 -15.98 10.75
C LYS A 6 -38.94 -14.86 11.17
N PHE A 7 -39.04 -13.70 10.52
CA PHE A 7 -38.13 -12.58 10.74
C PHE A 7 -36.67 -13.03 10.51
N LEU A 8 -35.83 -13.05 11.53
CA LEU A 8 -34.43 -13.47 11.40
C LEU A 8 -34.22 -14.96 11.73
N ASP A 9 -35.24 -15.67 12.21
CA ASP A 9 -35.14 -17.07 12.65
C ASP A 9 -34.98 -18.05 11.50
N ALA A 10 -34.15 -19.07 11.73
CA ALA A 10 -33.99 -20.17 10.79
C ALA A 10 -35.29 -20.99 10.68
N PHE A 11 -35.56 -21.51 9.50
CA PHE A 11 -36.61 -22.50 9.30
C PHE A 11 -36.16 -23.83 9.89
N THR A 12 -37.08 -24.48 10.61
CA THR A 12 -36.88 -25.77 11.27
C THR A 12 -37.78 -26.81 10.61
N LEU A 13 -37.66 -28.09 11.01
CA LEU A 13 -38.51 -29.17 10.53
C LEU A 13 -40.03 -28.86 10.59
N LYS A 14 -40.46 -28.10 11.61
CA LYS A 14 -41.87 -27.71 11.79
C LYS A 14 -42.38 -26.72 10.75
N ASP A 15 -41.48 -26.05 10.05
CA ASP A 15 -41.78 -24.97 9.11
C ASP A 15 -41.78 -25.44 7.64
N LYS A 16 -41.86 -26.76 7.40
CA LYS A 16 -41.82 -27.38 6.06
C LYS A 16 -42.76 -26.70 5.07
N ASP A 17 -43.99 -26.45 5.51
CA ASP A 17 -45.07 -25.88 4.70
C ASP A 17 -44.87 -24.41 4.34
N ALA A 18 -43.85 -23.77 4.92
CA ALA A 18 -43.49 -22.37 4.73
C ALA A 18 -42.10 -22.20 4.07
N PHE A 19 -41.42 -23.30 3.75
CA PHE A 19 -40.06 -23.30 3.21
C PHE A 19 -40.07 -23.60 1.71
N PHE A 20 -39.78 -22.59 0.88
CA PHE A 20 -39.91 -22.66 -0.57
C PHE A 20 -38.62 -22.36 -1.32
N GLY A 21 -38.53 -22.84 -2.56
CA GLY A 21 -37.52 -22.43 -3.52
C GLY A 21 -36.13 -23.00 -3.22
N ARG A 22 -35.99 -24.14 -2.54
CA ARG A 22 -34.69 -24.82 -2.36
C ARG A 22 -34.74 -26.29 -2.76
N ASP A 23 -35.73 -26.71 -3.53
CA ASP A 23 -35.99 -28.13 -3.83
C ASP A 23 -34.78 -28.82 -4.47
N GLN A 24 -34.20 -28.21 -5.51
CA GLN A 24 -33.02 -28.74 -6.21
C GLN A 24 -31.79 -28.81 -5.29
N GLU A 25 -31.57 -27.79 -4.47
CA GLU A 25 -30.48 -27.76 -3.50
C GLU A 25 -30.64 -28.84 -2.43
N ILE A 26 -31.87 -29.07 -1.96
CA ILE A 26 -32.21 -30.13 -1.00
C ILE A 26 -31.93 -31.50 -1.63
N ASP A 27 -32.39 -31.75 -2.86
CA ASP A 27 -32.15 -33.01 -3.59
C ASP A 27 -30.66 -33.33 -3.72
N THR A 28 -29.88 -32.32 -4.10
CA THR A 28 -28.44 -32.44 -4.31
C THR A 28 -27.71 -32.70 -2.99
N LEU A 29 -28.02 -31.92 -1.95
CA LEU A 29 -27.41 -32.08 -0.63
C LEU A 29 -27.77 -33.43 0.00
N TYR A 30 -29.02 -33.87 -0.12
CA TYR A 30 -29.47 -35.18 0.35
C TYR A 30 -28.68 -36.31 -0.32
N SER A 31 -28.49 -36.23 -1.64
CA SER A 31 -27.72 -37.21 -2.40
C SER A 31 -26.24 -37.26 -2.00
N LEU A 32 -25.64 -36.11 -1.66
CA LEU A 32 -24.25 -36.02 -1.19
C LEU A 32 -24.11 -36.66 0.20
N VAL A 33 -24.95 -36.24 1.15
CA VAL A 33 -24.92 -36.73 2.54
C VAL A 33 -25.09 -38.24 2.62
N TYR A 34 -25.90 -38.82 1.74
CA TYR A 34 -26.07 -40.28 1.69
C TYR A 34 -24.78 -41.00 1.27
N LYS A 35 -24.05 -40.47 0.28
CA LYS A 35 -22.91 -41.14 -0.37
C LYS A 35 -21.60 -41.05 0.42
N THR A 36 -21.47 -40.12 1.35
CA THR A 36 -20.17 -39.73 1.90
C THR A 36 -20.22 -39.62 3.42
N PRO A 37 -19.14 -39.91 4.16
CA PRO A 37 -19.11 -39.76 5.62
C PRO A 37 -19.00 -38.29 6.06
N MET A 38 -18.50 -37.42 5.19
CA MET A 38 -18.34 -36.00 5.45
C MET A 38 -18.79 -35.14 4.26
N VAL A 39 -19.40 -33.99 4.55
CA VAL A 39 -19.77 -32.97 3.56
C VAL A 39 -19.43 -31.58 4.09
N LEU A 40 -18.74 -30.78 3.27
CA LEU A 40 -18.51 -29.36 3.54
C LEU A 40 -19.61 -28.53 2.85
N VAL A 41 -20.46 -27.89 3.64
CA VAL A 41 -21.50 -26.97 3.18
C VAL A 41 -21.04 -25.54 3.39
N TYR A 42 -20.93 -24.75 2.32
CA TYR A 42 -20.42 -23.39 2.41
C TYR A 42 -21.18 -22.43 1.50
N GLY A 43 -21.02 -21.12 1.73
CA GLY A 43 -21.66 -20.07 0.91
C GLY A 43 -21.72 -18.75 1.65
N LEU A 44 -22.09 -17.68 0.95
CA LEU A 44 -22.20 -16.33 1.52
C LEU A 44 -23.10 -16.28 2.77
N SER A 45 -22.89 -15.28 3.63
CA SER A 45 -23.80 -15.00 4.75
C SER A 45 -25.22 -14.69 4.22
N GLY A 46 -26.24 -15.08 4.97
CA GLY A 46 -27.64 -14.83 4.59
C GLY A 46 -28.19 -15.66 3.40
N THR A 47 -27.45 -16.65 2.89
CA THR A 47 -27.94 -17.58 1.84
C THR A 47 -28.91 -18.66 2.33
N GLY A 48 -29.07 -18.80 3.65
CA GLY A 48 -29.99 -19.74 4.27
C GLY A 48 -29.43 -21.14 4.53
N LYS A 49 -28.11 -21.31 4.68
CA LYS A 49 -27.43 -22.59 4.98
C LYS A 49 -28.10 -23.36 6.13
N THR A 50 -28.26 -22.71 7.29
CA THR A 50 -28.88 -23.31 8.47
C THR A 50 -30.33 -23.75 8.20
N SER A 51 -31.14 -22.92 7.54
CA SER A 51 -32.52 -23.27 7.15
C SER A 51 -32.59 -24.41 6.14
N LEU A 52 -31.66 -24.44 5.17
CA LEU A 52 -31.56 -25.51 4.19
C LEU A 52 -31.34 -26.86 4.89
N ILE A 53 -30.56 -26.88 5.97
CA ILE A 53 -30.22 -28.11 6.70
C ILE A 53 -31.31 -28.47 7.71
N GLN A 54 -31.71 -27.51 8.56
CA GLN A 54 -32.66 -27.73 9.65
C GLN A 54 -34.11 -27.93 9.20
N CYS A 55 -34.47 -27.36 8.05
CA CYS A 55 -35.78 -27.55 7.44
C CYS A 55 -35.68 -28.42 6.19
N GLY A 56 -34.97 -27.95 5.16
CA GLY A 56 -34.99 -28.60 3.84
C GLY A 56 -34.50 -30.05 3.87
N LEU A 57 -33.25 -30.25 4.27
CA LEU A 57 -32.60 -31.56 4.36
C LEU A 57 -33.26 -32.44 5.42
N ALA A 58 -33.54 -31.90 6.62
CA ALA A 58 -34.20 -32.64 7.68
C ALA A 58 -35.57 -33.22 7.26
N ASN A 59 -36.31 -32.51 6.40
CA ASN A 59 -37.60 -32.96 5.86
C ASN A 59 -37.51 -34.05 4.77
N ARG A 60 -36.29 -34.43 4.35
CA ARG A 60 -36.05 -35.53 3.40
C ARG A 60 -35.80 -36.87 4.07
N PHE A 61 -35.48 -36.84 5.36
CA PHE A 61 -35.33 -38.06 6.14
C PHE A 61 -36.64 -38.39 6.84
N ASP A 62 -36.95 -39.67 6.90
CA ASP A 62 -38.00 -40.14 7.80
C ASP A 62 -37.52 -40.01 9.25
N GLY A 63 -38.44 -39.80 10.20
CA GLY A 63 -38.11 -39.56 11.60
C GLY A 63 -37.10 -40.54 12.25
N PRO A 64 -37.13 -41.85 11.93
CA PRO A 64 -36.13 -42.82 12.41
C PRO A 64 -34.74 -42.70 11.77
N ASP A 65 -34.60 -42.11 10.59
CA ASP A 65 -33.34 -42.09 9.82
C ASP A 65 -32.52 -40.82 10.05
N TRP A 66 -33.00 -39.93 10.91
CA TRP A 66 -32.39 -38.64 11.20
C TRP A 66 -32.23 -38.43 12.71
N TYR A 67 -30.98 -38.49 13.17
CA TYR A 67 -30.61 -38.05 14.51
C TYR A 67 -29.60 -36.89 14.42
N PRO A 68 -30.07 -35.64 14.33
CA PRO A 68 -29.19 -34.49 14.19
C PRO A 68 -28.61 -34.07 15.54
N VAL A 69 -27.30 -33.82 15.55
CA VAL A 69 -26.56 -33.27 16.68
C VAL A 69 -25.98 -31.94 16.22
N PHE A 70 -26.67 -30.85 16.53
CA PHE A 70 -26.22 -29.50 16.20
C PHE A 70 -25.15 -29.03 17.17
N ILE A 71 -24.02 -28.63 16.63
CA ILE A 71 -22.85 -28.19 17.39
C ILE A 71 -22.42 -26.83 16.86
N ARG A 72 -22.16 -25.90 17.77
CA ARG A 72 -21.48 -24.62 17.52
C ARG A 72 -20.27 -24.54 18.44
N ARG A 73 -19.33 -23.66 18.12
CA ARG A 73 -18.11 -23.50 18.92
C ARG A 73 -18.41 -23.06 20.35
N ASN A 74 -19.25 -22.02 20.52
CA ASN A 74 -19.37 -21.25 21.77
C ASN A 74 -17.96 -20.80 22.25
N ASN A 75 -17.59 -21.08 23.50
CA ASN A 75 -16.26 -20.76 24.01
C ASN A 75 -15.15 -21.66 23.44
N ASN A 76 -15.44 -22.94 23.17
CA ASN A 76 -14.48 -23.91 22.61
C ASN A 76 -15.22 -25.09 21.95
N ILE A 77 -14.86 -25.44 20.72
CA ILE A 77 -15.59 -26.46 19.94
C ILE A 77 -15.48 -27.87 20.53
N ASN A 78 -14.34 -28.22 21.13
CA ASN A 78 -14.12 -29.54 21.71
C ASN A 78 -14.97 -29.75 22.96
N THR A 79 -15.01 -28.74 23.84
CA THR A 79 -15.85 -28.80 25.04
C THR A 79 -17.34 -28.76 24.68
N SER A 80 -17.74 -27.94 23.71
CA SER A 80 -19.11 -27.88 23.20
C SER A 80 -19.56 -29.22 22.59
N THR A 81 -18.72 -29.85 21.77
CA THR A 81 -19.00 -31.17 21.18
C THR A 81 -19.24 -32.20 22.27
N ASN A 82 -18.33 -32.29 23.25
CA ASN A 82 -18.45 -33.22 24.37
C ASN A 82 -19.67 -32.93 25.25
N ALA A 83 -20.01 -31.67 25.48
CA ALA A 83 -21.19 -31.29 26.25
C ALA A 83 -22.50 -31.68 25.55
N VAL A 84 -22.60 -31.46 24.24
CA VAL A 84 -23.78 -31.85 23.45
C VAL A 84 -23.94 -33.37 23.44
N LEU A 85 -22.85 -34.13 23.24
CA LEU A 85 -22.89 -35.58 23.29
C LEU A 85 -23.23 -36.11 24.69
N ARG A 86 -22.70 -35.49 25.75
CA ARG A 86 -23.07 -35.80 27.14
C ARG A 86 -24.55 -35.58 27.39
N ASN A 87 -25.11 -34.49 26.90
CA ASN A 87 -26.54 -34.23 27.05
C ASN A 87 -27.40 -35.28 26.32
N ALA A 88 -26.97 -35.76 25.16
CA ALA A 88 -27.67 -36.81 24.41
C ALA A 88 -27.54 -38.20 25.08
N LEU A 89 -26.37 -38.51 25.65
CA LEU A 89 -26.08 -39.80 26.28
C LEU A 89 -26.56 -39.89 27.73
N GLY A 90 -26.58 -38.78 28.47
CA GLY A 90 -26.75 -38.73 29.92
C GLY A 90 -25.44 -39.04 30.65
N ASN A 91 -25.51 -39.74 31.78
CA ASN A 91 -24.33 -40.08 32.62
C ASN A 91 -23.38 -41.12 31.98
N GLN A 92 -23.61 -41.55 30.75
CA GLN A 92 -22.86 -42.61 30.07
C GLN A 92 -21.96 -42.02 28.98
N THR A 93 -21.00 -41.17 29.36
CA THR A 93 -20.00 -40.63 28.43
C THR A 93 -18.66 -41.32 28.56
N LYS A 94 -17.96 -41.44 27.45
CA LYS A 94 -16.58 -41.93 27.29
C LYS A 94 -15.61 -40.77 27.03
N GLU A 95 -14.32 -41.09 27.02
CA GLU A 95 -13.25 -40.11 26.85
C GLU A 95 -13.19 -39.56 25.42
N THR A 96 -13.38 -40.41 24.41
CA THR A 96 -13.27 -40.00 23.00
C THR A 96 -14.63 -39.68 22.37
N VAL A 97 -14.61 -38.82 21.34
CA VAL A 97 -15.82 -38.48 20.56
C VAL A 97 -16.34 -39.72 19.83
N ALA A 98 -15.46 -40.52 19.20
CA ALA A 98 -15.85 -41.72 18.47
C ALA A 98 -16.55 -42.79 19.33
N GLU A 99 -16.10 -42.99 20.57
CA GLU A 99 -16.78 -43.89 21.51
C GLU A 99 -18.15 -43.36 21.92
N ASN A 100 -18.26 -42.05 22.17
CA ASN A 100 -19.53 -41.40 22.49
C ASN A 100 -20.53 -41.52 21.33
N ILE A 101 -20.09 -41.35 20.08
CA ILE A 101 -20.93 -41.58 18.90
C ILE A 101 -21.34 -43.06 18.81
N SER A 102 -20.41 -43.98 19.03
CA SER A 102 -20.71 -45.42 19.05
C SER A 102 -21.77 -45.78 20.10
N LEU A 103 -21.69 -45.18 21.29
CA LEU A 103 -22.70 -45.34 22.34
C LEU A 103 -24.04 -44.72 21.93
N LEU A 104 -24.01 -43.54 21.31
CA LEU A 104 -25.21 -42.84 20.89
C LEU A 104 -25.95 -43.64 19.83
N LEU A 105 -25.23 -44.17 18.84
CA LEU A 105 -25.75 -45.08 17.82
C LEU A 105 -26.41 -46.31 18.43
N ARG A 106 -25.79 -46.94 19.44
CA ARG A 106 -26.37 -48.11 20.14
C ARG A 106 -27.62 -47.76 20.93
N LYS A 107 -27.68 -46.54 21.50
CA LYS A 107 -28.80 -46.06 22.30
C LYS A 107 -30.00 -45.66 21.43
N THR A 108 -29.76 -44.97 20.33
CA THR A 108 -30.81 -44.44 19.46
C THR A 108 -31.25 -45.43 18.40
N LEU A 109 -30.34 -46.32 17.97
CA LEU A 109 -30.47 -47.19 16.78
C LEU A 109 -30.73 -46.39 15.48
N ARG A 110 -30.23 -45.14 15.42
CA ARG A 110 -30.40 -44.24 14.28
C ARG A 110 -29.06 -43.70 13.81
N PRO A 111 -28.83 -43.52 12.49
CA PRO A 111 -27.65 -42.82 12.00
C PRO A 111 -27.52 -41.41 12.61
N VAL A 112 -26.33 -41.07 13.08
CA VAL A 112 -26.05 -39.78 13.74
C VAL A 112 -25.50 -38.79 12.71
N TYR A 113 -26.03 -37.58 12.71
CA TYR A 113 -25.56 -36.48 11.86
C TYR A 113 -24.95 -35.39 12.75
N LEU A 114 -23.63 -35.23 12.71
CA LEU A 114 -22.91 -34.17 13.40
C LEU A 114 -22.92 -32.92 12.52
N LEU A 115 -23.67 -31.92 12.95
CA LEU A 115 -23.91 -30.70 12.20
C LEU A 115 -23.17 -29.55 12.88
N PHE A 116 -21.97 -29.24 12.39
CA PHE A 116 -21.15 -28.14 12.88
C PHE A 116 -21.56 -26.85 12.17
N ASP A 117 -22.49 -26.11 12.77
CA ASP A 117 -22.99 -24.83 12.24
C ASP A 117 -22.08 -23.67 12.63
N GLN A 118 -21.96 -22.67 11.76
CA GLN A 118 -21.01 -21.55 11.92
C GLN A 118 -19.57 -22.03 12.20
N PHE A 119 -19.12 -23.05 11.47
CA PHE A 119 -17.83 -23.68 11.69
C PHE A 119 -16.65 -22.70 11.55
N GLU A 120 -16.82 -21.59 10.82
CA GLU A 120 -15.83 -20.51 10.75
C GLU A 120 -15.42 -19.93 12.11
N GLU A 121 -16.29 -20.00 13.13
CA GLU A 121 -15.97 -19.49 14.47
C GLU A 121 -14.73 -20.18 15.07
N LEU A 122 -14.45 -21.42 14.67
CA LEU A 122 -13.24 -22.14 15.05
C LEU A 122 -11.97 -21.41 14.59
N PHE A 123 -11.99 -20.78 13.42
CA PHE A 123 -10.85 -20.05 12.88
C PHE A 123 -10.83 -18.58 13.27
N ILE A 124 -12.00 -17.98 13.55
CA ILE A 124 -12.12 -16.57 13.95
C ILE A 124 -11.74 -16.38 15.42
N LEU A 125 -12.26 -17.25 16.30
CA LEU A 125 -12.15 -17.09 17.76
C LEU A 125 -11.32 -18.21 18.41
N GLY A 126 -11.13 -19.34 17.72
CA GLY A 126 -10.43 -20.51 18.25
C GLY A 126 -8.91 -20.42 18.14
N LYS A 127 -8.23 -20.84 19.20
CA LYS A 127 -6.76 -20.95 19.25
C LYS A 127 -6.27 -22.12 18.43
N GLU A 128 -5.03 -22.08 17.94
CA GLU A 128 -4.46 -23.17 17.13
C GLU A 128 -4.53 -24.55 17.81
N GLU A 129 -4.35 -24.62 19.13
CA GLU A 129 -4.47 -25.89 19.87
C GLU A 129 -5.90 -26.44 19.85
N GLU A 130 -6.91 -25.58 19.98
CA GLU A 130 -8.32 -25.97 19.89
C GLU A 130 -8.63 -26.54 18.51
N GLN A 131 -8.13 -25.89 17.46
CA GLN A 131 -8.33 -26.30 16.07
C GLN A 131 -7.69 -27.67 15.80
N LYS A 132 -6.44 -27.88 16.23
CA LYS A 132 -5.71 -29.15 16.04
C LYS A 132 -6.43 -30.31 16.72
N VAL A 133 -6.76 -30.19 18.01
CA VAL A 133 -7.46 -31.24 18.78
C VAL A 133 -8.81 -31.59 18.15
N PHE A 134 -9.53 -30.58 17.65
CA PHE A 134 -10.82 -30.81 16.99
C PHE A 134 -10.65 -31.58 15.67
N MET A 135 -9.72 -31.17 14.83
CA MET A 135 -9.50 -31.83 13.54
C MET A 135 -8.96 -33.26 13.70
N GLU A 136 -8.13 -33.51 14.72
CA GLU A 136 -7.72 -34.86 15.11
C GLU A 136 -8.93 -35.71 15.52
N SER A 137 -9.86 -35.15 16.30
CA SER A 137 -11.10 -35.84 16.68
C SER A 137 -11.99 -36.17 15.48
N ILE A 138 -12.07 -35.28 14.48
CA ILE A 138 -12.79 -35.55 13.22
C ILE A 138 -12.11 -36.66 12.42
N ARG A 139 -10.78 -36.66 12.33
CA ARG A 139 -10.03 -37.73 11.68
C ARG A 139 -10.28 -39.07 12.35
N GLU A 140 -10.20 -39.14 13.68
CA GLU A 140 -10.50 -40.37 14.44
C GLU A 140 -11.92 -40.88 14.18
N LEU A 141 -12.90 -39.97 14.07
CA LEU A 141 -14.28 -40.33 13.73
C LEU A 141 -14.41 -40.93 12.33
N LEU A 142 -13.69 -40.39 11.35
CA LEU A 142 -13.68 -40.89 9.98
C LEU A 142 -13.00 -42.26 9.90
N ASP A 143 -11.85 -42.40 10.57
CA ASP A 143 -11.08 -43.66 10.65
C ASP A 143 -11.86 -44.79 11.34
N ALA A 144 -12.75 -44.45 12.29
CA ALA A 144 -13.61 -45.42 12.97
C ALA A 144 -14.71 -46.02 12.09
N GLN A 145 -14.99 -45.45 10.91
CA GLN A 145 -15.99 -45.93 9.93
C GLN A 145 -17.38 -46.22 10.53
N LEU A 146 -17.79 -45.40 11.51
CA LEU A 146 -19.11 -45.50 12.13
C LEU A 146 -20.19 -45.03 11.14
N PRO A 147 -21.46 -45.47 11.29
CA PRO A 147 -22.61 -44.91 10.57
C PRO A 147 -22.97 -43.52 11.10
N CYS A 148 -22.00 -42.61 11.01
CA CYS A 148 -22.03 -41.23 11.44
C CYS A 148 -21.69 -40.35 10.24
N LYS A 149 -22.46 -39.27 10.05
CA LYS A 149 -22.28 -38.31 8.97
C LYS A 149 -21.86 -36.98 9.56
N ILE A 150 -20.80 -36.37 9.02
CA ILE A 150 -20.26 -35.10 9.49
C ILE A 150 -20.59 -34.03 8.46
N MET A 151 -21.18 -32.92 8.89
CA MET A 151 -21.39 -31.74 8.07
C MET A 151 -20.72 -30.54 8.69
N LEU A 152 -19.76 -29.98 7.97
CA LEU A 152 -19.11 -28.71 8.33
C LEU A 152 -19.82 -27.60 7.58
N ILE A 153 -20.46 -26.67 8.29
CA ILE A 153 -21.30 -25.63 7.70
C ILE A 153 -20.64 -24.28 7.99
N MET A 154 -20.20 -23.58 6.95
CA MET A 154 -19.46 -22.33 7.15
C MET A 154 -19.71 -21.28 6.08
N ARG A 155 -19.17 -20.08 6.30
CA ARG A 155 -19.15 -19.04 5.28
C ARG A 155 -17.99 -19.27 4.29
N GLU A 156 -18.19 -18.89 3.04
CA GLU A 156 -17.26 -19.23 1.95
C GLU A 156 -15.91 -18.51 2.04
N GLU A 157 -15.88 -17.31 2.60
CA GLU A 157 -14.65 -16.54 2.82
C GLU A 157 -13.69 -17.19 3.82
N TYR A 158 -14.18 -18.11 4.66
CA TYR A 158 -13.36 -18.83 5.63
C TYR A 158 -12.90 -20.22 5.13
N ILE A 159 -13.20 -20.58 3.88
CA ILE A 159 -12.78 -21.87 3.32
C ILE A 159 -11.26 -21.95 3.20
N GLY A 160 -10.57 -20.81 3.07
CA GLY A 160 -9.12 -20.75 2.93
C GLY A 160 -8.38 -21.31 4.14
N GLN A 161 -8.92 -21.12 5.35
CA GLN A 161 -8.33 -21.56 6.61
C GLN A 161 -8.39 -23.10 6.75
N LEU A 162 -9.33 -23.77 6.06
CA LEU A 162 -9.42 -25.23 6.06
C LEU A 162 -8.26 -25.92 5.33
N TYR A 163 -7.59 -25.25 4.36
CA TYR A 163 -6.51 -25.87 3.58
C TYR A 163 -5.34 -26.35 4.45
N ALA A 164 -5.11 -25.70 5.61
CA ALA A 164 -4.08 -26.13 6.55
C ALA A 164 -4.29 -27.56 7.08
N TYR A 165 -5.54 -28.08 7.02
CA TYR A 165 -5.93 -29.37 7.58
C TYR A 165 -6.19 -30.44 6.51
N GLU A 166 -6.01 -30.13 5.23
CA GLU A 166 -6.13 -31.10 4.13
C GLU A 166 -5.12 -32.25 4.25
N THR A 167 -3.94 -31.98 4.82
CA THR A 167 -2.93 -33.01 5.11
C THR A 167 -3.36 -33.98 6.20
N LEU A 168 -4.19 -33.51 7.15
CA LEU A 168 -4.71 -34.32 8.25
C LEU A 168 -5.96 -35.10 7.84
N ILE A 169 -6.84 -34.47 7.04
CA ILE A 169 -8.07 -35.04 6.51
C ILE A 169 -8.09 -34.84 4.98
N PRO A 170 -7.57 -35.80 4.20
CA PRO A 170 -7.49 -35.65 2.73
C PRO A 170 -8.85 -35.46 2.06
N GLU A 171 -9.91 -36.08 2.59
CA GLU A 171 -11.27 -36.06 2.03
C GLU A 171 -12.05 -34.76 2.33
N LEU A 172 -11.41 -33.77 2.97
CA LEU A 172 -12.04 -32.52 3.45
C LEU A 172 -12.75 -31.71 2.36
N PHE A 173 -12.21 -31.75 1.13
CA PHE A 173 -12.73 -30.96 0.01
C PHE A 173 -13.38 -31.79 -1.10
N ASP A 174 -13.38 -33.12 -0.98
CA ASP A 174 -13.93 -34.04 -1.99
C ASP A 174 -15.44 -33.87 -2.15
N HIS A 175 -16.12 -33.56 -1.05
CA HIS A 175 -17.57 -33.51 -0.98
C HIS A 175 -18.04 -32.14 -0.49
N ARG A 176 -18.09 -31.23 -1.45
CA ARG A 176 -18.42 -29.82 -1.24
C ARG A 176 -19.78 -29.48 -1.82
N PHE A 177 -20.57 -28.76 -1.04
CA PHE A 177 -21.84 -28.20 -1.47
C PHE A 177 -21.88 -26.69 -1.22
N ARG A 178 -21.82 -25.91 -2.30
CA ARG A 178 -21.94 -24.46 -2.24
C ARG A 178 -23.41 -24.04 -2.30
N VAL A 179 -23.88 -23.35 -1.28
CA VAL A 179 -25.23 -22.77 -1.24
C VAL A 179 -25.20 -21.42 -1.94
N GLU A 180 -25.72 -21.39 -3.17
CA GLU A 180 -25.79 -20.18 -3.97
C GLU A 180 -26.86 -19.20 -3.43
N PRO A 181 -26.62 -17.88 -3.51
CA PRO A 181 -27.65 -16.87 -3.30
C PRO A 181 -28.85 -17.08 -4.24
N MET A 182 -30.06 -16.76 -3.77
CA MET A 182 -31.23 -16.83 -4.65
C MET A 182 -31.23 -15.67 -5.64
N GLY A 183 -31.30 -16.00 -6.93
CA GLY A 183 -31.49 -14.99 -7.97
C GLY A 183 -32.89 -14.34 -7.92
N PRO A 184 -33.06 -13.16 -8.54
CA PRO A 184 -34.32 -12.39 -8.52
C PRO A 184 -35.57 -13.20 -8.88
N ASN A 185 -35.52 -14.01 -9.94
CA ASN A 185 -36.66 -14.82 -10.39
C ASN A 185 -37.07 -15.89 -9.36
N LYS A 186 -36.07 -16.53 -8.73
CA LYS A 186 -36.30 -17.52 -7.69
C LYS A 186 -36.94 -16.86 -6.47
N VAL A 187 -36.50 -15.66 -6.10
CA VAL A 187 -37.12 -14.87 -5.03
C VAL A 187 -38.57 -14.48 -5.36
N LYS A 188 -38.87 -14.04 -6.60
CA LYS A 188 -40.26 -13.79 -7.03
C LYS A 188 -41.16 -15.02 -6.84
N SER A 189 -40.65 -16.21 -7.19
CA SER A 189 -41.39 -17.47 -7.01
C SER A 189 -41.62 -17.83 -5.53
N VAL A 190 -40.63 -17.55 -4.66
CA VAL A 190 -40.74 -17.75 -3.20
C VAL A 190 -41.76 -16.79 -2.59
N ILE A 191 -41.75 -15.51 -2.99
CA ILE A 191 -42.74 -14.52 -2.53
C ILE A 191 -44.14 -14.98 -2.92
N SER A 192 -44.33 -15.35 -4.19
CA SER A 192 -45.64 -15.79 -4.71
C SER A 192 -46.15 -17.02 -3.96
N SER A 193 -45.31 -18.05 -3.80
CA SER A 193 -45.67 -19.29 -3.08
C SER A 193 -46.00 -19.02 -1.60
N SER A 194 -45.24 -18.11 -0.96
CA SER A 194 -45.51 -17.71 0.42
C SER A 194 -46.84 -16.96 0.53
N PHE A 195 -47.13 -16.08 -0.41
CA PHE A 195 -48.36 -15.29 -0.42
C PHE A 195 -49.59 -16.14 -0.60
N ASP A 196 -49.54 -17.10 -1.54
CA ASP A 196 -50.60 -18.08 -1.74
C ASP A 196 -50.85 -18.91 -0.46
N LYS A 197 -49.77 -19.37 0.19
CA LYS A 197 -49.85 -20.17 1.43
C LYS A 197 -50.47 -19.39 2.59
N PHE A 198 -50.21 -18.08 2.69
CA PHE A 198 -50.61 -17.24 3.81
C PHE A 198 -51.78 -16.30 3.50
N ASN A 199 -52.54 -16.56 2.43
CA ASN A 199 -53.73 -15.80 2.04
C ASN A 199 -53.44 -14.30 1.81
N ILE A 200 -52.27 -14.00 1.26
CA ILE A 200 -51.83 -12.66 0.88
C ILE A 200 -52.04 -12.52 -0.63
N HIS A 201 -52.79 -11.52 -1.04
CA HIS A 201 -53.13 -11.25 -2.44
C HIS A 201 -52.43 -9.99 -2.90
N LEU A 202 -51.81 -10.05 -4.08
CA LEU A 202 -51.24 -8.89 -4.74
C LEU A 202 -52.28 -8.23 -5.65
N ALA A 203 -52.39 -6.91 -5.57
CA ALA A 203 -53.13 -6.13 -6.56
C ALA A 203 -52.48 -6.24 -7.95
N GLU A 204 -53.28 -6.10 -9.00
CA GLU A 204 -52.78 -6.10 -10.38
C GLU A 204 -52.08 -4.76 -10.73
N PRO A 205 -51.00 -4.76 -11.55
CA PRO A 205 -50.34 -5.92 -12.14
C PRO A 205 -49.34 -6.59 -11.17
N LYS A 206 -49.52 -7.90 -10.91
CA LYS A 206 -48.73 -8.64 -9.91
C LYS A 206 -47.22 -8.63 -10.18
N ASP A 207 -46.83 -8.75 -11.45
CA ASP A 207 -45.41 -8.82 -11.84
C ASP A 207 -44.64 -7.54 -11.49
N GLU A 208 -45.27 -6.37 -11.66
CA GLU A 208 -44.68 -5.07 -11.30
C GLU A 208 -44.48 -4.96 -9.78
N LEU A 209 -45.44 -5.45 -9.00
CA LEU A 209 -45.35 -5.44 -7.53
C LEU A 209 -44.23 -6.37 -7.05
N LEU A 210 -44.12 -7.57 -7.63
CA LEU A 210 -43.04 -8.51 -7.32
C LEU A 210 -41.67 -7.93 -7.69
N GLU A 211 -41.55 -7.25 -8.84
CA GLU A 211 -40.32 -6.54 -9.23
C GLU A 211 -39.95 -5.44 -8.25
N MET A 212 -40.93 -4.66 -7.83
CA MET A 212 -40.71 -3.59 -6.85
C MET A 212 -40.27 -4.15 -5.49
N MET A 213 -40.86 -5.26 -5.03
CA MET A 213 -40.42 -5.93 -3.79
C MET A 213 -38.99 -6.43 -3.92
N VAL A 214 -38.65 -7.11 -5.01
CA VAL A 214 -37.30 -7.63 -5.27
C VAL A 214 -36.28 -6.49 -5.36
N HIS A 215 -36.63 -5.38 -6.00
CA HIS A 215 -35.78 -4.19 -6.05
C HIS A 215 -35.57 -3.57 -4.66
N ASN A 216 -36.60 -3.56 -3.81
CA ASN A 216 -36.51 -2.99 -2.46
C ASN A 216 -35.63 -3.81 -1.51
N ILE A 217 -35.53 -5.13 -1.70
CA ILE A 217 -34.69 -6.03 -0.89
C ILE A 217 -33.30 -6.28 -1.48
N SER A 218 -33.08 -5.94 -2.75
CA SER A 218 -31.80 -6.16 -3.41
C SER A 218 -30.80 -5.07 -3.03
N ASP A 219 -29.66 -5.49 -2.49
CA ASP A 219 -28.52 -4.62 -2.24
C ASP A 219 -27.55 -4.67 -3.44
N PRO A 220 -27.01 -3.53 -3.93
CA PRO A 220 -26.10 -3.51 -5.09
C PRO A 220 -24.78 -4.25 -4.89
N ARG A 221 -24.33 -4.43 -3.64
CA ARG A 221 -23.03 -5.03 -3.31
C ARG A 221 -23.16 -6.52 -2.96
N THR A 222 -24.23 -6.89 -2.27
CA THR A 222 -24.43 -8.22 -1.68
C THR A 222 -25.57 -9.02 -2.32
N GLY A 223 -26.33 -8.40 -3.23
CA GLY A 223 -27.48 -9.03 -3.88
C GLY A 223 -28.67 -9.18 -2.93
N ILE A 224 -29.42 -10.27 -3.06
CA ILE A 224 -30.60 -10.54 -2.22
C ILE A 224 -30.19 -11.50 -1.10
N THR A 225 -30.29 -11.05 0.14
CA THR A 225 -30.14 -11.92 1.32
C THR A 225 -31.52 -12.44 1.77
N LEU A 226 -31.63 -13.71 2.13
CA LEU A 226 -32.90 -14.30 2.57
C LEU A 226 -33.42 -13.73 3.91
N PRO A 227 -32.57 -13.37 4.88
CA PRO A 227 -32.98 -12.64 6.07
C PRO A 227 -33.66 -11.31 5.74
N TYR A 228 -33.15 -10.56 4.75
CA TYR A 228 -33.81 -9.34 4.26
C TYR A 228 -35.17 -9.58 3.69
N LEU A 229 -35.32 -10.64 2.89
CA LEU A 229 -36.61 -11.05 2.39
C LEU A 229 -37.59 -11.33 3.54
N GLN A 230 -37.18 -12.10 4.56
CA GLN A 230 -38.06 -12.44 5.68
C GLN A 230 -38.47 -11.22 6.51
N VAL A 231 -37.52 -10.32 6.82
CA VAL A 231 -37.81 -9.08 7.55
C VAL A 231 -38.75 -8.18 6.74
N TYR A 232 -38.47 -8.01 5.45
CA TYR A 232 -39.28 -7.19 4.55
C TYR A 232 -40.73 -7.68 4.50
N LEU A 233 -40.92 -8.99 4.30
CA LEU A 233 -42.26 -9.59 4.23
C LEU A 233 -42.98 -9.56 5.59
N ASP A 234 -42.26 -9.77 6.71
CA ASP A 234 -42.82 -9.63 8.06
C ASP A 234 -43.34 -8.21 8.31
N MET A 235 -42.55 -7.19 7.95
CA MET A 235 -42.92 -5.79 8.15
C MET A 235 -44.07 -5.38 7.24
N LEU A 236 -44.04 -5.79 5.96
CA LEU A 236 -45.15 -5.57 5.04
C LEU A 236 -46.44 -6.21 5.53
N TYR A 237 -46.37 -7.45 6.01
CA TYR A 237 -47.53 -8.17 6.57
C TYR A 237 -48.10 -7.45 7.79
N ARG A 238 -47.25 -7.07 8.75
CA ARG A 238 -47.67 -6.38 9.97
C ARG A 238 -48.26 -5.00 9.70
N ASP A 239 -47.63 -4.21 8.84
CA ASP A 239 -48.12 -2.88 8.47
C ASP A 239 -49.50 -2.99 7.80
N LYS A 240 -49.64 -3.88 6.82
CA LYS A 240 -50.92 -4.08 6.14
C LYS A 240 -52.00 -4.59 7.09
N TYR A 241 -51.68 -5.58 7.93
CA TYR A 241 -52.62 -6.13 8.88
C TYR A 241 -53.13 -5.06 9.84
N ARG A 242 -52.25 -4.21 10.38
CA ARG A 242 -52.63 -3.11 11.28
C ARG A 242 -53.58 -2.12 10.59
N LYS A 243 -53.29 -1.76 9.33
CA LYS A 243 -54.14 -0.85 8.54
C LYS A 243 -55.53 -1.43 8.24
N GLN A 244 -55.61 -2.73 7.98
CA GLN A 244 -56.85 -3.39 7.56
C GLN A 244 -57.71 -3.90 8.72
N TYR A 245 -57.08 -4.39 9.81
CA TYR A 245 -57.75 -5.09 10.92
C TYR A 245 -57.52 -4.45 12.30
N GLY A 246 -56.68 -3.41 12.39
CA GLY A 246 -56.34 -2.78 13.67
C GLY A 246 -55.59 -3.72 14.61
N GLN A 247 -56.00 -3.76 15.88
CA GLN A 247 -55.44 -4.66 16.92
C GLN A 247 -56.21 -5.96 17.10
N THR A 248 -57.19 -6.25 16.24
CA THR A 248 -58.04 -7.45 16.37
C THR A 248 -57.22 -8.72 16.15
N GLU A 249 -57.31 -9.69 17.06
CA GLU A 249 -56.75 -11.02 16.84
C GLU A 249 -57.69 -11.85 15.98
N THR A 250 -57.17 -12.41 14.90
CA THR A 250 -57.90 -13.30 13.99
C THR A 250 -57.31 -14.70 14.08
N GLU A 251 -58.16 -15.73 13.97
CA GLU A 251 -57.69 -17.11 13.84
C GLU A 251 -57.15 -17.36 12.43
N GLY A 252 -55.97 -17.98 12.34
CA GLY A 252 -55.32 -18.29 11.07
C GLY A 252 -54.72 -17.06 10.36
N TYR A 253 -54.69 -17.10 9.03
CA TYR A 253 -54.18 -16.02 8.18
C TYR A 253 -55.34 -15.36 7.41
N PRO A 254 -55.84 -14.20 7.87
CA PRO A 254 -56.92 -13.51 7.18
C PRO A 254 -56.44 -12.97 5.84
N LYS A 255 -57.38 -12.71 4.93
CA LYS A 255 -57.06 -12.17 3.61
C LYS A 255 -56.38 -10.80 3.72
N LEU A 256 -55.21 -10.63 3.12
CA LEU A 256 -54.52 -9.34 3.02
C LEU A 256 -54.32 -8.95 1.57
N ASP A 257 -54.84 -7.78 1.16
CA ASP A 257 -54.71 -7.28 -0.20
C ASP A 257 -53.59 -6.23 -0.29
N ILE A 258 -52.40 -6.64 -0.71
CA ILE A 258 -51.21 -5.80 -0.82
C ILE A 258 -51.25 -4.97 -2.12
N THR A 259 -51.10 -3.66 -1.97
CA THR A 259 -51.12 -2.70 -3.08
C THR A 259 -49.74 -2.08 -3.33
N LYS A 260 -49.59 -1.39 -4.46
CA LYS A 260 -48.39 -0.60 -4.77
C LYS A 260 -48.03 0.39 -3.66
N SER A 261 -49.02 1.07 -3.08
CA SER A 261 -48.81 2.06 -2.01
C SER A 261 -48.27 1.42 -0.73
N ASP A 262 -48.70 0.20 -0.40
CA ASP A 262 -48.21 -0.53 0.78
C ASP A 262 -46.71 -0.84 0.62
N ILE A 263 -46.31 -1.36 -0.56
CA ILE A 263 -44.92 -1.71 -0.86
C ILE A 263 -44.03 -0.47 -0.90
N SER A 264 -44.49 0.61 -1.54
CA SER A 264 -43.77 1.89 -1.58
C SER A 264 -43.64 2.52 -0.19
N GLY A 265 -44.62 2.36 0.70
CA GLY A 265 -44.57 2.84 2.08
C GLY A 265 -43.50 2.14 2.92
N ILE A 266 -43.27 0.84 2.68
CA ILE A 266 -42.17 0.10 3.30
C ILE A 266 -40.82 0.59 2.77
N GLY A 267 -40.66 0.79 1.45
CA GLY A 267 -39.42 1.32 0.87
C GLY A 267 -38.26 0.31 0.88
N LYS A 268 -37.00 0.78 0.79
CA LYS A 268 -35.80 -0.08 0.73
C LYS A 268 -35.45 -0.74 2.06
N ILE A 269 -34.87 -1.95 2.01
CA ILE A 269 -34.56 -2.76 3.18
C ILE A 269 -33.61 -2.08 4.19
N ASP A 270 -32.65 -1.29 3.74
CA ASP A 270 -31.74 -0.56 4.65
C ASP A 270 -32.53 0.36 5.58
N ASN A 271 -33.45 1.13 5.01
CA ASN A 271 -34.35 2.01 5.75
C ASN A 271 -35.35 1.23 6.62
N VAL A 272 -35.63 -0.03 6.29
CA VAL A 272 -36.61 -0.87 6.99
C VAL A 272 -36.01 -1.43 8.27
N LEU A 273 -34.78 -1.97 8.21
CA LEU A 273 -34.06 -2.43 9.40
C LEU A 273 -33.67 -1.27 10.31
N GLU A 274 -33.29 -0.13 9.72
CA GLU A 274 -33.04 1.09 10.47
C GLU A 274 -34.31 1.53 11.22
N ARG A 275 -35.44 1.71 10.52
CA ARG A 275 -36.72 2.06 11.17
C ARG A 275 -37.13 1.04 12.23
N PHE A 276 -36.98 -0.26 11.97
CA PHE A 276 -37.28 -1.31 12.95
C PHE A 276 -36.45 -1.15 14.23
N LEU A 277 -35.13 -1.02 14.11
CA LEU A 277 -34.26 -0.84 15.27
C LEU A 277 -34.57 0.49 16.00
N GLU A 278 -34.90 1.55 15.27
CA GLU A 278 -35.34 2.83 15.85
C GLU A 278 -36.62 2.71 16.66
N ASP A 279 -37.63 2.04 16.10
CA ASP A 279 -38.92 1.85 16.77
C ASP A 279 -38.78 0.99 18.02
N GLN A 280 -38.05 -0.13 17.96
CA GLN A 280 -37.81 -0.97 19.13
C GLN A 280 -36.98 -0.25 20.19
N THR A 281 -35.93 0.48 19.79
CA THR A 281 -35.12 1.28 20.72
C THR A 281 -35.95 2.39 21.38
N ARG A 282 -36.87 3.01 20.64
CA ARG A 282 -37.78 4.05 21.14
C ARG A 282 -38.79 3.48 22.14
N GLU A 283 -39.41 2.35 21.82
CA GLU A 283 -40.35 1.66 22.73
C GLU A 283 -39.66 1.20 24.01
N LEU A 284 -38.50 0.54 23.89
CA LEU A 284 -37.68 0.13 25.04
C LEU A 284 -37.28 1.34 25.89
N ARG A 285 -36.88 2.46 25.27
CA ARG A 285 -36.53 3.67 26.01
C ARG A 285 -37.70 4.21 26.83
N VAL A 286 -38.93 4.20 26.28
CA VAL A 286 -40.12 4.62 27.03
C VAL A 286 -40.32 3.74 28.26
N GLN A 287 -40.17 2.42 28.12
CA GLN A 287 -40.28 1.46 29.23
C GLN A 287 -39.20 1.71 30.30
N LEU A 288 -37.95 1.89 29.89
CA LEU A 288 -36.82 2.14 30.81
C LEU A 288 -36.99 3.46 31.57
N VAL A 289 -37.41 4.53 30.91
CA VAL A 289 -37.64 5.84 31.56
C VAL A 289 -38.77 5.75 32.59
N GLN A 290 -39.83 4.99 32.28
CA GLN A 290 -40.92 4.73 33.23
C GLN A 290 -40.45 3.96 34.47
N LYS A 291 -39.56 2.98 34.32
CA LYS A 291 -39.06 2.14 35.42
C LYS A 291 -37.95 2.80 36.25
N TYR A 292 -36.94 3.38 35.61
CA TYR A 292 -35.68 3.80 36.26
C TYR A 292 -35.54 5.31 36.50
N LYS A 293 -36.46 6.15 36.01
CA LYS A 293 -36.47 7.63 36.10
C LYS A 293 -35.29 8.37 35.45
N VAL A 294 -34.06 7.89 35.62
CA VAL A 294 -32.83 8.44 35.02
C VAL A 294 -32.22 7.40 34.09
N VAL A 295 -32.25 7.66 32.80
CA VAL A 295 -31.72 6.76 31.76
C VAL A 295 -30.87 7.59 30.80
N LYS A 296 -29.59 7.23 30.65
CA LYS A 296 -28.70 7.90 29.69
C LYS A 296 -29.23 7.71 28.27
N SER A 297 -29.13 8.75 27.44
CA SER A 297 -29.73 8.75 26.10
C SER A 297 -29.17 7.69 25.14
N ASN A 298 -27.95 7.21 25.39
CA ASN A 298 -27.22 6.26 24.57
C ASN A 298 -27.10 4.86 25.19
N VAL A 299 -27.74 4.58 26.33
CA VAL A 299 -27.53 3.30 27.06
C VAL A 299 -27.88 2.08 26.20
N ILE A 300 -28.97 2.14 25.43
CA ILE A 300 -29.41 1.03 24.57
C ILE A 300 -28.38 0.81 23.44
N GLN A 301 -27.89 1.91 22.85
CA GLN A 301 -26.86 1.83 21.81
C GLN A 301 -25.55 1.26 22.36
N GLN A 302 -25.13 1.66 23.57
CA GLN A 302 -23.95 1.09 24.23
C GLN A 302 -24.08 -0.43 24.43
N VAL A 303 -25.28 -0.91 24.81
CA VAL A 303 -25.52 -2.35 24.93
C VAL A 303 -25.48 -3.05 23.57
N LEU A 304 -26.10 -2.48 22.54
CA LEU A 304 -26.09 -3.04 21.18
C LEU A 304 -24.68 -3.09 20.59
N ASP A 305 -23.85 -2.06 20.82
CA ASP A 305 -22.48 -1.97 20.31
C ASP A 305 -21.58 -3.11 20.79
N VAL A 306 -21.85 -3.68 21.97
CA VAL A 306 -21.07 -4.82 22.52
C VAL A 306 -21.26 -6.10 21.69
N PHE A 307 -22.39 -6.25 21.01
CA PHE A 307 -22.69 -7.40 20.14
C PHE A 307 -22.24 -7.21 18.69
N VAL A 308 -21.51 -6.14 18.39
CA VAL A 308 -21.04 -5.82 17.04
C VAL A 308 -19.52 -5.73 17.04
N SER A 309 -18.88 -6.54 16.20
CA SER A 309 -17.44 -6.50 15.98
C SER A 309 -16.98 -5.18 15.37
N GLU A 310 -15.67 -5.00 15.26
CA GLU A 310 -15.07 -3.81 14.66
C GLU A 310 -15.26 -3.75 13.14
N GLU A 311 -15.50 -4.91 12.52
CA GLU A 311 -15.80 -5.08 11.11
C GLU A 311 -17.31 -4.92 10.81
N GLY A 312 -18.11 -4.54 11.81
CA GLY A 312 -19.57 -4.43 11.67
C GLY A 312 -20.27 -5.79 11.53
N THR A 313 -19.67 -6.87 12.02
CA THR A 313 -20.26 -8.22 12.03
C THR A 313 -20.83 -8.57 13.40
N LYS A 314 -21.74 -9.55 13.48
CA LYS A 314 -22.27 -9.96 14.79
C LYS A 314 -21.19 -10.60 15.65
N ARG A 315 -21.23 -10.35 16.95
CA ARG A 315 -20.33 -10.93 17.94
C ARG A 315 -21.14 -11.59 19.06
N PRO A 316 -20.90 -12.87 19.39
CA PRO A 316 -21.48 -13.49 20.58
C PRO A 316 -20.79 -12.98 21.84
N VAL A 317 -21.58 -12.81 22.91
CA VAL A 317 -21.12 -12.32 24.21
C VAL A 317 -21.58 -13.29 25.29
N THR A 318 -20.63 -13.89 25.99
CA THR A 318 -20.88 -14.85 27.06
C THR A 318 -21.43 -14.14 28.29
N TYR A 319 -22.34 -14.77 29.03
CA TYR A 319 -22.91 -14.25 30.27
C TYR A 319 -23.03 -15.34 31.34
N THR A 320 -23.11 -14.90 32.60
CA THR A 320 -23.48 -15.74 33.75
C THR A 320 -24.70 -15.13 34.43
N SER A 321 -25.55 -16.00 35.01
CA SER A 321 -26.69 -15.55 35.82
C SER A 321 -26.29 -15.52 37.29
N SER A 322 -26.41 -14.34 37.92
CA SER A 322 -26.18 -14.14 39.35
C SER A 322 -27.50 -13.74 40.00
N GLY A 323 -28.25 -14.73 40.50
CA GLY A 323 -29.62 -14.51 40.97
C GLY A 323 -30.55 -14.21 39.79
N ASN A 324 -31.25 -13.07 39.84
CA ASN A 324 -32.09 -12.59 38.73
C ASN A 324 -31.30 -11.77 37.69
N ASP A 325 -30.06 -11.38 37.99
CA ASP A 325 -29.29 -10.50 37.13
C ASP A 325 -28.42 -11.26 36.13
N ILE A 326 -28.26 -10.69 34.95
CA ILE A 326 -27.36 -11.13 33.89
C ILE A 326 -26.04 -10.35 34.02
N VAL A 327 -24.93 -11.07 34.16
CA VAL A 327 -23.58 -10.51 34.20
C VAL A 327 -22.85 -10.95 32.94
N LEU A 328 -22.47 -9.99 32.09
CA LEU A 328 -21.70 -10.28 30.88
C LEU A 328 -20.23 -10.58 31.23
N ALA A 329 -19.53 -11.28 30.33
CA ALA A 329 -18.10 -11.53 30.43
C ALA A 329 -17.29 -10.21 30.52
N GLU A 330 -16.10 -10.29 31.11
CA GLU A 330 -15.31 -9.12 31.54
C GLU A 330 -15.02 -8.11 30.42
N ASP A 331 -14.78 -8.60 29.21
CA ASP A 331 -14.57 -7.79 28.01
C ASP A 331 -15.78 -6.91 27.67
N ALA A 332 -16.98 -7.47 27.72
CA ALA A 332 -18.25 -6.78 27.51
C ALA A 332 -18.63 -5.90 28.71
N ALA A 333 -18.48 -6.42 29.93
CA ALA A 333 -18.79 -5.73 31.17
C ALA A 333 -17.93 -4.46 31.34
N SER A 334 -16.70 -4.47 30.84
CA SER A 334 -15.81 -3.31 30.88
C SER A 334 -16.39 -2.07 30.18
N THR A 335 -17.17 -2.29 29.11
CA THR A 335 -17.79 -1.23 28.29
C THR A 335 -19.09 -0.73 28.92
N LEU A 336 -19.71 -1.52 29.80
CA LEU A 336 -21.02 -1.26 30.41
C LEU A 336 -20.93 -1.00 31.92
N LYS A 337 -19.74 -0.66 32.45
CA LYS A 337 -19.50 -0.44 33.91
C LYS A 337 -20.47 0.55 34.56
N GLU A 338 -21.00 1.51 33.81
CA GLU A 338 -21.91 2.54 34.30
C GLU A 338 -23.40 2.14 34.23
N VAL A 339 -23.72 0.97 33.67
CA VAL A 339 -25.09 0.47 33.52
C VAL A 339 -25.44 -0.45 34.70
N PRO A 340 -26.49 -0.15 35.49
CA PRO A 340 -26.92 -1.04 36.57
C PRO A 340 -27.27 -2.44 36.07
N ALA A 341 -26.89 -3.49 36.81
CA ALA A 341 -27.08 -4.88 36.40
C ALA A 341 -28.56 -5.25 36.14
N GLU A 342 -29.47 -4.73 36.97
CA GLU A 342 -30.92 -4.92 36.78
C GLU A 342 -31.40 -4.29 35.46
N MET A 343 -30.96 -3.05 35.18
CA MET A 343 -31.31 -2.34 33.93
C MET A 343 -30.73 -3.06 32.71
N LEU A 344 -29.48 -3.54 32.79
CA LEU A 344 -28.87 -4.33 31.74
C LEU A 344 -29.68 -5.61 31.46
N THR A 345 -30.10 -6.29 32.52
CA THR A 345 -30.93 -7.51 32.42
C THR A 345 -32.25 -7.24 31.71
N ASP A 346 -32.95 -6.17 32.08
CA ASP A 346 -34.20 -5.76 31.42
C ASP A 346 -33.99 -5.42 29.93
N ILE A 347 -32.91 -4.69 29.60
CA ILE A 347 -32.54 -4.37 28.23
C ILE A 347 -32.32 -5.66 27.43
N LEU A 348 -31.48 -6.57 27.93
CA LEU A 348 -31.13 -7.81 27.24
C LEU A 348 -32.36 -8.71 27.02
N ASN A 349 -33.23 -8.83 28.03
CA ASN A 349 -34.45 -9.62 27.92
C ASN A 349 -35.44 -9.01 26.92
N THR A 350 -35.58 -7.69 26.88
CA THR A 350 -36.48 -7.01 25.94
C THR A 350 -35.94 -7.10 24.51
N LEU A 351 -34.64 -6.84 24.30
CA LEU A 351 -34.01 -7.03 23.00
C LEU A 351 -34.10 -8.48 22.50
N HIS A 352 -34.11 -9.45 23.42
CA HIS A 352 -34.37 -10.85 23.09
C HIS A 352 -35.84 -11.10 22.69
N SER A 353 -36.82 -10.57 23.44
CA SER A 353 -38.24 -10.71 23.08
C SER A 353 -38.57 -10.04 21.74
N ASP A 354 -37.91 -8.93 21.46
CA ASP A 354 -38.06 -8.15 20.23
C ASP A 354 -37.30 -8.77 19.04
N ARG A 355 -36.65 -9.93 19.24
CA ARG A 355 -35.89 -10.68 18.23
C ARG A 355 -34.69 -9.91 17.64
N ILE A 356 -34.15 -8.95 18.41
CA ILE A 356 -32.89 -8.27 18.08
C ILE A 356 -31.71 -9.12 18.56
N LEU A 357 -31.81 -9.64 19.79
CA LEU A 357 -30.84 -10.57 20.36
C LEU A 357 -31.39 -11.99 20.39
N ARG A 358 -30.48 -12.96 20.33
CA ARG A 358 -30.72 -14.37 20.61
C ARG A 358 -29.99 -14.75 21.87
N ARG A 359 -30.64 -15.58 22.68
CA ARG A 359 -30.10 -16.12 23.91
C ARG A 359 -29.83 -17.61 23.71
N SER A 360 -28.59 -18.01 23.89
CA SER A 360 -28.20 -19.41 24.07
C SER A 360 -28.03 -19.70 25.57
N ASN A 361 -27.63 -20.93 25.90
CA ASN A 361 -27.42 -21.34 27.28
C ASN A 361 -26.41 -20.46 28.03
N ASP A 362 -25.36 -20.00 27.35
CA ASP A 362 -24.23 -19.28 27.95
C ASP A 362 -23.89 -17.95 27.26
N ASN A 363 -24.56 -17.58 26.16
CA ASN A 363 -24.27 -16.36 25.43
C ASN A 363 -25.53 -15.63 24.91
N PHE A 364 -25.34 -14.34 24.62
CA PHE A 364 -26.23 -13.54 23.79
C PHE A 364 -25.52 -13.17 22.49
N GLU A 365 -26.23 -13.12 21.38
CA GLU A 365 -25.73 -12.63 20.09
C GLU A 365 -26.81 -11.84 19.34
N LEU A 366 -26.42 -11.01 18.36
CA LEU A 366 -27.40 -10.45 17.43
C LEU A 366 -28.06 -11.55 16.61
N ALA A 367 -29.36 -11.40 16.38
CA ALA A 367 -30.12 -12.36 15.59
C ALA A 367 -29.61 -12.49 14.14
N HIS A 368 -28.97 -11.44 13.59
CA HIS A 368 -28.42 -11.45 12.24
C HIS A 368 -27.28 -10.44 12.01
N ASP A 369 -26.35 -10.76 11.09
CA ASP A 369 -25.23 -9.89 10.66
C ASP A 369 -25.69 -8.53 10.17
N SER A 370 -26.85 -8.47 9.54
CA SER A 370 -27.37 -7.22 9.00
C SER A 370 -27.77 -6.20 10.05
N LEU A 371 -28.23 -6.67 11.22
CA LEU A 371 -28.44 -5.77 12.35
C LEU A 371 -27.10 -5.19 12.80
N ALA A 372 -26.03 -5.98 12.76
CA ALA A 372 -24.69 -5.53 13.11
C ALA A 372 -24.22 -4.40 12.16
N LEU A 373 -24.49 -4.52 10.85
CA LEU A 373 -24.20 -3.47 9.87
C LEU A 373 -24.97 -2.17 10.14
N VAL A 374 -26.26 -2.26 10.48
CA VAL A 374 -27.07 -1.07 10.78
C VAL A 374 -26.63 -0.42 12.09
N ILE A 375 -26.35 -1.23 13.12
CA ILE A 375 -25.85 -0.75 14.42
C ILE A 375 -24.47 -0.08 14.24
N ASP A 376 -23.57 -0.68 13.47
CA ASP A 376 -22.26 -0.10 13.13
C ASP A 376 -22.41 1.20 12.31
N GLY A 377 -23.34 1.22 11.36
CA GLY A 377 -23.69 2.39 10.57
C GLY A 377 -24.08 3.60 11.42
N ARG A 378 -24.78 3.36 12.53
CA ARG A 378 -25.26 4.38 13.48
C ARG A 378 -24.18 4.93 14.43
N ARG A 379 -23.00 4.32 14.48
CA ARG A 379 -21.90 4.82 15.34
C ARG A 379 -21.49 6.22 14.89
N SER A 380 -21.33 7.12 15.87
CA SER A 380 -20.79 8.47 15.59
C SER A 380 -19.36 8.39 15.06
N GLN A 381 -18.90 9.44 14.37
CA GLN A 381 -17.50 9.53 13.91
C GLN A 381 -16.51 9.37 15.07
N SER A 382 -16.81 9.94 16.24
CA SER A 382 -15.99 9.77 17.45
C SER A 382 -15.95 8.33 17.96
N GLN A 383 -17.07 7.61 17.91
CA GLN A 383 -17.13 6.19 18.28
C GLN A 383 -16.33 5.31 17.29
N LYS A 384 -16.45 5.57 15.99
CA LYS A 384 -15.67 4.86 14.95
C LYS A 384 -14.18 5.09 15.12
N GLN A 385 -13.77 6.33 15.42
CA GLN A 385 -12.38 6.67 15.70
C GLN A 385 -11.86 5.94 16.95
N LEU A 386 -12.63 5.96 18.04
CA LEU A 386 -12.26 5.30 19.30
C LEU A 386 -12.07 3.79 19.12
N GLN A 387 -12.95 3.15 18.35
CA GLN A 387 -12.84 1.73 18.03
C GLN A 387 -11.62 1.44 17.14
N HIS A 388 -11.36 2.28 16.13
CA HIS A 388 -10.17 2.14 15.30
C HIS A 388 -8.88 2.24 16.13
N ILE A 389 -8.85 3.14 17.12
CA ILE A 389 -7.74 3.27 18.06
C ILE A 389 -7.67 2.04 18.96
N ARG A 390 -8.79 1.55 19.50
CA ARG A 390 -8.84 0.31 20.30
C ARG A 390 -8.27 -0.89 19.52
N LYS A 391 -8.64 -1.05 18.24
CA LYS A 391 -8.09 -2.09 17.35
C LYS A 391 -6.58 -2.03 17.24
N ARG A 392 -6.03 -0.84 17.00
CA ARG A 392 -4.58 -0.64 16.88
C ARG A 392 -3.87 -0.98 18.18
N LEU A 393 -4.50 -0.71 19.32
CA LEU A 393 -3.94 -1.06 20.63
C LEU A 393 -3.97 -2.56 20.90
N VAL A 394 -5.09 -3.24 20.61
CA VAL A 394 -5.21 -4.71 20.76
C VAL A 394 -4.18 -5.41 19.89
N ASN A 395 -4.06 -5.03 18.61
CA ASN A 395 -3.07 -5.60 17.69
C ASN A 395 -1.64 -5.38 18.19
N ALA A 396 -1.34 -4.17 18.69
CA ALA A 396 -0.01 -3.87 19.25
C ALA A 396 0.28 -4.69 20.52
N PHE A 397 -0.74 -4.92 21.35
CA PHE A 397 -0.61 -5.75 22.54
C PHE A 397 -0.39 -7.23 22.19
N GLU A 398 -1.10 -7.77 21.20
CA GLU A 398 -0.87 -9.12 20.68
C GLU A 398 0.52 -9.27 20.05
N GLU A 399 0.96 -8.27 19.29
CA GLU A 399 2.30 -8.24 18.70
C GLU A 399 3.37 -8.18 19.80
N TYR A 400 3.16 -7.38 20.85
CA TYR A 400 4.03 -7.34 22.03
C TYR A 400 4.10 -8.70 22.73
N GLN A 401 2.98 -9.41 22.88
CA GLN A 401 2.99 -10.76 23.47
C GLN A 401 3.79 -11.77 22.63
N LYS A 402 3.76 -11.64 21.29
CA LYS A 402 4.48 -12.54 20.38
C LYS A 402 5.96 -12.19 20.20
N THR A 403 6.28 -10.91 20.11
CA THR A 403 7.59 -10.41 19.66
C THR A 403 8.35 -9.60 20.70
N GLY A 404 7.66 -9.12 21.75
CA GLY A 404 8.20 -8.16 22.70
C GLY A 404 8.32 -6.74 22.15
N ALA A 405 7.79 -6.45 20.96
CA ALA A 405 7.89 -5.13 20.34
C ALA A 405 7.06 -4.07 21.10
N PHE A 406 7.69 -2.94 21.42
CA PHE A 406 7.03 -1.80 22.07
C PHE A 406 6.50 -0.79 21.04
N LEU A 407 5.48 -0.03 21.43
CA LEU A 407 4.98 1.11 20.66
C LEU A 407 6.01 2.24 20.62
N ASN A 408 6.16 2.90 19.47
CA ASN A 408 6.99 4.08 19.35
C ASN A 408 6.27 5.35 19.87
N GLN A 409 7.02 6.45 20.05
CA GLN A 409 6.50 7.71 20.59
C GLN A 409 5.26 8.25 19.85
N LYS A 410 5.22 8.12 18.51
CA LYS A 410 4.06 8.61 17.72
C LYS A 410 2.82 7.75 17.92
N GLN A 411 3.01 6.44 18.06
CA GLN A 411 1.91 5.51 18.32
C GLN A 411 1.37 5.71 19.74
N LEU A 412 2.25 5.85 20.73
CA LEU A 412 1.86 6.06 22.13
C LEU A 412 0.98 7.32 22.30
N ALA A 413 1.42 8.43 21.72
CA ALA A 413 0.69 9.70 21.75
C ALA A 413 -0.73 9.61 21.13
N ALA A 414 -0.93 8.73 20.15
CA ALA A 414 -2.24 8.51 19.54
C ALA A 414 -3.21 7.74 20.46
N PHE A 415 -2.69 6.97 21.42
CA PHE A 415 -3.50 6.25 22.41
C PHE A 415 -3.77 7.10 23.66
N ASP A 416 -2.81 7.95 24.06
CA ASP A 416 -2.93 8.80 25.26
C ASP A 416 -4.16 9.73 25.20
N GLU A 417 -4.47 10.27 24.03
CA GLU A 417 -5.64 11.13 23.81
C GLU A 417 -6.97 10.43 24.16
N PHE A 418 -7.03 9.10 24.03
CA PHE A 418 -8.24 8.30 24.21
C PHE A 418 -8.17 7.32 25.40
N LYS A 419 -7.08 7.32 26.19
CA LYS A 419 -6.79 6.34 27.27
C LYS A 419 -7.97 6.17 28.23
N ALA A 420 -8.60 7.28 28.66
CA ALA A 420 -9.74 7.26 29.57
C ALA A 420 -11.03 6.65 28.98
N GLN A 421 -11.18 6.67 27.65
CA GLN A 421 -12.38 6.20 26.96
C GLN A 421 -12.22 4.77 26.40
N LEU A 422 -11.00 4.24 26.37
CA LEU A 422 -10.69 2.93 25.78
C LEU A 422 -11.09 1.74 26.64
N GLY A 423 -11.36 1.92 27.95
CA GLY A 423 -11.81 0.85 28.84
C GLY A 423 -10.83 -0.33 28.88
N LEU A 424 -9.57 -0.04 29.19
CA LEU A 424 -8.45 -0.99 29.12
C LEU A 424 -8.52 -2.07 30.21
N SER A 425 -8.00 -3.27 29.89
CA SER A 425 -7.73 -4.29 30.90
C SER A 425 -6.48 -3.92 31.71
N PRO A 426 -6.32 -4.44 32.94
CA PRO A 426 -5.11 -4.19 33.75
C PRO A 426 -3.81 -4.60 33.04
N GLU A 427 -3.83 -5.64 32.20
CA GLU A 427 -2.66 -6.04 31.41
C GLU A 427 -2.32 -5.04 30.30
N MET A 428 -3.33 -4.47 29.65
CA MET A 428 -3.17 -3.47 28.60
C MET A 428 -2.66 -2.14 29.16
N GLU A 429 -3.14 -1.74 30.34
CA GLU A 429 -2.60 -0.55 31.05
C GLU A 429 -1.11 -0.74 31.35
N LYS A 430 -0.74 -1.89 31.91
CA LYS A 430 0.65 -2.23 32.20
C LYS A 430 1.54 -2.29 30.94
N PHE A 431 0.98 -2.70 29.80
CA PHE A 431 1.68 -2.67 28.52
C PHE A 431 1.99 -1.24 28.07
N LEU A 432 1.00 -0.35 28.11
CA LEU A 432 1.20 1.06 27.75
C LEU A 432 2.26 1.73 28.64
N ASP A 433 2.21 1.48 29.96
CA ASP A 433 3.20 2.03 30.89
C ASP A 433 4.63 1.56 30.56
N LYS A 434 4.80 0.28 30.20
CA LYS A 434 6.10 -0.25 29.75
C LYS A 434 6.56 0.37 28.43
N CYS A 435 5.65 0.63 27.50
CA CYS A 435 6.00 1.32 26.25
C CYS A 435 6.45 2.75 26.52
N GLU A 436 5.82 3.45 27.47
CA GLU A 436 6.23 4.79 27.89
C GLU A 436 7.66 4.78 28.48
N ASP A 437 7.95 3.84 29.37
CA ASP A 437 9.29 3.65 29.94
C ASP A 437 10.36 3.39 28.85
N GLU A 438 10.04 2.55 27.86
CA GLU A 438 10.96 2.22 26.77
C GLU A 438 11.22 3.42 25.85
N VAL A 439 10.21 4.25 25.56
CA VAL A 439 10.39 5.47 24.78
C VAL A 439 11.31 6.46 25.52
N ILE A 440 11.13 6.59 26.84
CA ILE A 440 12.01 7.43 27.68
C ILE A 440 13.45 6.90 27.66
N ARG A 441 13.64 5.58 27.73
CA ARG A 441 14.95 4.94 27.65
C ARG A 441 15.64 5.17 26.31
N GLN A 442 14.93 4.99 25.19
CA GLN A 442 15.50 5.23 23.86
C GLN A 442 15.88 6.70 23.67
N ALA A 443 15.06 7.63 24.15
CA ALA A 443 15.34 9.06 24.08
C ALA A 443 16.59 9.47 24.91
N SER A 444 16.85 8.80 26.04
CA SER A 444 18.05 9.05 26.84
C SER A 444 19.31 8.49 26.18
N GLU A 445 19.25 7.28 25.62
CA GLU A 445 20.35 6.64 24.90
C GLU A 445 20.76 7.43 23.63
N ASP A 446 19.79 7.91 22.85
CA ASP A 446 20.05 8.74 21.68
C ASP A 446 20.70 10.07 22.05
N ARG A 447 20.27 10.68 23.16
CA ARG A 447 20.87 11.91 23.69
C ARG A 447 22.33 11.67 24.07
N ASP A 448 22.64 10.57 24.74
CA ASP A 448 24.00 10.23 25.15
C ASP A 448 24.90 9.93 23.94
N ARG A 449 24.37 9.23 22.93
CA ARG A 449 25.09 8.96 21.67
C ARG A 449 25.45 10.24 20.93
N LEU A 450 24.49 11.15 20.77
CA LEU A 450 24.72 12.46 20.13
C LEU A 450 25.77 13.28 20.89
N GLN A 451 25.76 13.23 22.23
CA GLN A 451 26.79 13.87 23.05
C GLN A 451 28.18 13.25 22.81
N GLN A 452 28.29 11.93 22.75
CA GLN A 452 29.58 11.25 22.49
C GLN A 452 30.13 11.57 21.10
N GLU A 453 29.29 11.56 20.06
CA GLU A 453 29.68 11.90 18.68
C GLU A 453 30.19 13.35 18.59
N SER A 454 29.53 14.28 19.29
CA SER A 454 29.97 15.69 19.35
C SER A 454 31.34 15.86 19.99
N ARG A 455 31.64 15.10 21.06
CA ARG A 455 32.95 15.13 21.75
C ARG A 455 34.05 14.57 20.86
N MET A 456 33.80 13.46 20.16
CA MET A 456 34.78 12.88 19.22
C MET A 456 35.08 13.81 18.04
N ALA A 457 34.07 14.51 17.51
CA ALA A 457 34.25 15.47 16.43
C ALA A 457 35.14 16.67 16.87
N GLN A 458 34.95 17.16 18.09
CA GLN A 458 35.79 18.23 18.65
C GLN A 458 37.25 17.79 18.84
N GLN A 459 37.50 16.59 19.35
CA GLN A 459 38.86 16.06 19.51
C GLN A 459 39.59 15.89 18.17
N LYS A 460 38.92 15.34 17.15
CA LYS A 460 39.49 15.21 15.80
C LYS A 460 39.85 16.57 15.19
N LYS A 461 39.02 17.60 15.42
CA LYS A 461 39.30 18.97 14.96
C LYS A 461 40.57 19.51 15.61
N LEU A 462 40.71 19.37 16.93
CA LEU A 462 41.87 19.83 17.71
C LEU A 462 43.18 19.13 17.30
N ALA A 463 43.13 17.82 17.04
CA ALA A 463 44.29 17.06 16.56
C ALA A 463 44.76 17.54 15.18
N ARG A 464 43.83 17.83 14.27
CA ARG A 464 44.14 18.35 12.92
C ARG A 464 44.80 19.72 12.97
N THR A 465 44.35 20.63 13.84
CA THR A 465 44.96 21.96 13.99
C THR A 465 46.40 21.86 14.52
N ARG A 466 46.64 20.98 15.50
CA ARG A 466 47.99 20.74 16.03
C ARG A 466 48.95 20.21 14.96
N GLY A 467 48.48 19.29 14.11
CA GLY A 467 49.29 18.74 13.00
C GLY A 467 49.69 19.80 11.97
N ILE A 468 48.78 20.71 11.60
CA ILE A 468 49.05 21.80 10.66
C ILE A 468 50.12 22.76 11.21
N LEU A 469 50.00 23.16 12.48
CA LEU A 469 50.97 24.07 13.12
C LEU A 469 52.38 23.48 13.16
N LEU A 470 52.50 22.17 13.46
CA LEU A 470 53.78 21.46 13.42
C LEU A 470 54.39 21.43 12.01
N SER A 471 53.58 21.17 10.98
CA SER A 471 54.07 21.15 9.59
C SER A 471 54.58 22.53 9.10
N MET A 472 53.93 23.62 9.51
CA MET A 472 54.37 24.98 9.19
C MET A 472 55.69 25.34 9.86
N ALA A 473 55.88 24.93 11.13
CA ALA A 473 57.13 25.18 11.86
C ALA A 473 58.32 24.48 11.19
N VAL A 474 58.14 23.23 10.73
CA VAL A 474 59.17 22.49 9.99
C VAL A 474 59.49 23.17 8.65
N GLY A 475 58.48 23.60 7.91
CA GLY A 475 58.68 24.31 6.62
C GLY A 475 59.45 25.62 6.77
N LEU A 476 59.17 26.40 7.82
CA LEU A 476 59.89 27.66 8.11
C LEU A 476 61.36 27.41 8.47
N ALA A 477 61.66 26.36 9.23
CA ALA A 477 63.03 25.99 9.59
C ALA A 477 63.86 25.60 8.34
N VAL A 478 63.27 24.84 7.41
CA VAL A 478 63.92 24.46 6.14
C VAL A 478 64.20 25.69 5.27
N LEU A 479 63.25 26.61 5.15
CA LEU A 479 63.40 27.88 4.42
C LEU A 479 64.51 28.76 5.01
N ALA A 480 64.58 28.88 6.33
CA ALA A 480 65.63 29.63 7.01
C ALA A 480 67.02 29.04 6.75
N GLY A 481 67.15 27.70 6.82
CA GLY A 481 68.40 27.01 6.49
C GLY A 481 68.83 27.21 5.04
N PHE A 482 67.87 27.16 4.09
CA PHE A 482 68.14 27.39 2.67
C PHE A 482 68.60 28.84 2.38
N MET A 483 67.96 29.83 3.01
CA MET A 483 68.37 31.24 2.86
C MET A 483 69.77 31.49 3.43
N TRP A 484 70.10 30.90 4.58
CA TRP A 484 71.44 30.99 5.18
C TRP A 484 72.52 30.40 4.25
N PHE A 485 72.24 29.25 3.64
CA PHE A 485 73.15 28.61 2.68
C PHE A 485 73.42 29.51 1.46
N LYS A 486 72.37 30.12 0.87
CA LYS A 486 72.53 31.05 -0.26
C LYS A 486 73.36 32.30 0.09
N ALA A 487 73.16 32.86 1.28
CA ALA A 487 73.91 34.04 1.72
C ALA A 487 75.42 33.78 1.85
N ASN A 488 75.80 32.58 2.32
CA ASN A 488 77.20 32.20 2.42
C ASN A 488 77.85 31.92 1.05
N ALA A 489 77.11 31.32 0.11
CA ALA A 489 77.61 31.10 -1.26
C ALA A 489 77.88 32.43 -2.01
N ALA A 490 77.10 33.47 -1.74
CA ALA A 490 77.24 34.78 -2.41
C ALA A 490 78.49 35.57 -1.97
N LYS A 491 79.02 35.34 -0.77
CA LYS A 491 80.24 36.02 -0.27
C LYS A 491 81.50 35.65 -1.06
N GLY A 492 81.57 34.44 -1.61
CA GLY A 492 82.74 33.97 -2.38
C GLY A 492 82.90 34.62 -3.75
N VAL A 493 81.82 35.12 -4.36
CA VAL A 493 81.82 35.63 -5.74
C VAL A 493 82.05 37.15 -5.82
N ILE A 494 81.93 37.87 -4.71
CA ILE A 494 82.06 39.34 -4.66
C ILE A 494 83.54 39.78 -4.55
N GLN A 495 84.43 38.92 -4.08
CA GLN A 495 85.86 39.24 -3.93
C GLN A 495 86.67 39.09 -5.23
N GLU A 496 86.24 38.24 -6.15
CA GLU A 496 86.94 37.96 -7.43
C GLU A 496 86.62 38.98 -8.54
N LYS A 497 85.51 39.74 -8.39
CA LYS A 497 85.02 40.71 -9.40
C LYS A 497 85.54 42.14 -9.24
N ALA A 498 86.28 42.45 -8.18
CA ALA A 498 86.81 43.79 -7.93
C ALA A 498 88.16 44.06 -8.62
N GLU A 499 88.94 43.02 -8.95
CA GLU A 499 90.29 43.17 -9.55
C GLU A 499 90.31 43.19 -11.09
N LEU A 500 89.20 42.83 -11.75
CA LEU A 500 89.12 42.75 -13.22
C LEU A 500 88.56 44.01 -13.91
N LEU A 501 88.20 45.05 -13.16
CA LEU A 501 87.51 46.24 -13.70
C LEU A 501 88.43 47.42 -14.07
N ASP A 502 89.75 47.31 -13.88
CA ASP A 502 90.69 48.42 -14.13
C ASP A 502 91.51 48.28 -15.43
N LYS A 503 91.28 47.23 -16.23
CA LYS A 503 92.14 46.91 -17.39
C LYS A 503 91.49 46.87 -18.77
N GLU A 504 90.19 47.12 -18.90
CA GLU A 504 89.49 47.10 -20.19
C GLU A 504 88.78 48.42 -20.51
N ARG A 505 89.46 49.52 -20.19
CA ARG A 505 89.11 50.88 -20.63
C ARG A 505 90.06 51.34 -21.74
N SER A 506 90.07 50.66 -22.89
CA SER A 506 90.58 51.20 -24.17
C SER A 506 90.21 50.31 -25.37
N SER A 507 89.87 50.92 -26.51
CA SER A 507 89.37 50.34 -27.80
C SER A 507 87.88 49.92 -27.80
N LEU A 508 86.90 50.80 -28.09
CA LEU A 508 86.53 51.51 -29.34
C LEU A 508 86.07 50.60 -30.49
N ASP A 509 84.74 50.49 -30.58
CA ASP A 509 83.89 50.64 -31.77
C ASP A 509 84.42 50.12 -33.13
N SER A 510 83.94 48.96 -33.56
CA SER A 510 83.31 48.77 -34.88
C SER A 510 82.96 47.30 -35.11
N LEU A 511 81.93 47.09 -35.94
CA LEU A 511 81.45 45.85 -36.54
C LEU A 511 80.45 45.03 -35.70
N TYR A 512 79.16 45.34 -35.95
CA TYR A 512 78.26 44.42 -36.67
C TYR A 512 78.72 42.96 -36.64
N THR A 513 77.99 42.08 -35.93
CA THR A 513 77.53 40.76 -36.41
C THR A 513 77.04 39.93 -35.22
N ARG A 514 75.78 39.46 -35.32
CA ARG A 514 75.04 38.45 -34.52
C ARG A 514 74.27 39.01 -33.30
N SER A 515 72.94 39.11 -33.23
CA SER A 515 71.80 38.35 -33.79
C SER A 515 72.06 36.85 -33.94
N LEU A 516 71.50 36.00 -33.06
CA LEU A 516 71.56 34.52 -32.96
C LEU A 516 72.07 34.19 -31.55
N ILE A 517 71.27 33.83 -30.53
CA ILE A 517 70.32 32.72 -30.45
C ILE A 517 69.43 32.97 -29.21
N ALA A 518 68.21 33.45 -29.44
CA ALA A 518 67.03 33.21 -28.61
C ALA A 518 65.72 33.53 -29.37
N GLN A 519 65.79 33.57 -30.71
CA GLN A 519 64.65 33.68 -31.64
C GLN A 519 64.54 32.43 -32.55
N ASP A 520 65.38 31.42 -32.33
CA ASP A 520 65.53 30.25 -33.21
C ASP A 520 64.69 29.02 -32.76
N SER A 521 64.10 29.05 -31.56
CA SER A 521 63.23 27.96 -31.09
C SER A 521 61.77 28.11 -31.56
N ILE A 522 61.31 29.34 -31.85
CA ILE A 522 59.91 29.62 -32.21
C ILE A 522 59.69 29.50 -33.74
N ASN A 523 60.69 29.87 -34.55
CA ASN A 523 60.59 29.76 -36.01
C ASN A 523 60.68 28.30 -36.51
N ASN A 524 61.43 27.43 -35.82
CA ASN A 524 61.53 26.01 -36.16
C ASN A 524 60.22 25.23 -35.94
N VAL A 525 59.47 25.56 -34.88
CA VAL A 525 58.16 24.92 -34.60
C VAL A 525 57.11 25.34 -35.64
N THR A 526 57.14 26.60 -36.07
CA THR A 526 56.18 27.15 -37.05
C THR A 526 56.40 26.56 -38.46
N ALA A 527 57.66 26.32 -38.86
CA ALA A 527 58.00 25.68 -40.13
C ALA A 527 57.62 24.18 -40.17
N GLN A 528 57.77 23.46 -39.05
CA GLN A 528 57.38 22.04 -38.95
C GLN A 528 55.86 21.83 -39.03
N VAL A 529 55.05 22.73 -38.46
CA VAL A 529 53.58 22.65 -38.56
C VAL A 529 53.10 22.92 -39.99
N GLY A 530 53.69 23.90 -40.69
CA GLY A 530 53.37 24.20 -42.09
C GLY A 530 53.66 23.05 -43.06
N GLN A 531 54.80 22.35 -42.90
CA GLN A 531 55.13 21.19 -43.73
C GLN A 531 54.14 20.03 -43.59
N GLN A 532 53.62 19.78 -42.38
CA GLN A 532 52.68 18.67 -42.15
C GLN A 532 51.29 18.96 -42.71
N ILE A 533 50.86 20.24 -42.74
CA ILE A 533 49.58 20.65 -43.34
C ILE A 533 49.62 20.55 -44.87
N VAL A 534 50.72 20.95 -45.51
CA VAL A 534 50.92 20.77 -46.96
C VAL A 534 50.98 19.29 -47.33
N ARG A 535 51.52 18.43 -46.46
CA ARG A 535 51.51 16.97 -46.63
C ARG A 535 50.08 16.41 -46.55
N LEU A 536 49.25 16.89 -45.63
CA LEU A 536 47.83 16.53 -45.53
C LEU A 536 46.99 16.98 -46.75
N GLU A 537 47.20 18.20 -47.25
CA GLU A 537 46.49 18.74 -48.42
C GLU A 537 46.90 18.07 -49.75
N SER A 538 48.15 17.62 -49.86
CA SER A 538 48.63 16.83 -51.02
C SER A 538 48.24 15.35 -50.97
N MET A 539 47.84 14.85 -49.81
CA MET A 539 47.43 13.45 -49.58
C MET A 539 45.91 13.20 -49.74
N THR A 540 45.08 14.25 -49.86
CA THR A 540 43.63 14.14 -50.13
C THR A 540 43.27 13.86 -51.60
N SER A 541 44.25 13.80 -52.51
CA SER A 541 44.03 13.60 -53.96
C SER A 541 44.22 12.14 -54.48
N GLY A 542 44.44 11.16 -53.60
CA GLY A 542 44.16 9.74 -53.90
C GLY A 542 45.29 8.72 -53.63
N LYS A 543 44.90 7.63 -52.94
CA LYS A 543 45.56 6.32 -52.68
C LYS A 543 46.51 6.19 -51.44
N LEU A 544 45.98 5.51 -50.40
CA LEU A 544 46.61 4.76 -49.27
C LEU A 544 47.38 5.57 -48.19
N ASN A 545 47.62 5.17 -46.92
CA ASN A 545 47.39 4.00 -46.04
C ASN A 545 46.94 4.53 -44.63
N THR A 546 46.06 3.84 -43.90
CA THR A 546 45.46 4.32 -42.63
C THR A 546 46.47 4.54 -41.49
N ASP A 547 47.60 3.83 -41.48
CA ASP A 547 48.62 3.94 -40.42
C ASP A 547 49.48 5.23 -40.51
N GLU A 548 49.76 5.72 -41.72
CA GLU A 548 50.48 6.99 -41.93
C GLU A 548 49.61 8.22 -41.63
N LEU A 549 48.30 8.13 -41.91
CA LEU A 549 47.33 9.18 -41.56
C LEU A 549 47.22 9.35 -40.03
N SER A 550 47.13 8.25 -39.29
CA SER A 550 47.05 8.25 -37.82
C SER A 550 48.32 8.78 -37.17
N LYS A 551 49.52 8.40 -37.66
CA LYS A 551 50.81 8.93 -37.16
C LYS A 551 50.97 10.43 -37.41
N THR A 552 50.51 10.92 -38.56
CA THR A 552 50.59 12.35 -38.92
C THR A 552 49.63 13.18 -38.05
N ILE A 553 48.42 12.69 -37.79
CA ILE A 553 47.43 13.32 -36.90
C ILE A 553 47.88 13.33 -35.42
N LEU A 554 48.52 12.25 -34.94
CA LEU A 554 49.08 12.18 -33.58
C LEU A 554 50.23 13.17 -33.36
N THR A 555 51.11 13.32 -34.36
CA THR A 555 52.25 14.24 -34.32
C THR A 555 51.80 15.72 -34.32
N LEU A 556 50.77 16.05 -35.10
CA LEU A 556 50.15 17.39 -35.08
C LEU A 556 49.46 17.70 -33.73
N LYS A 557 48.78 16.72 -33.12
CA LYS A 557 48.16 16.89 -31.80
C LYS A 557 49.17 17.11 -30.68
N SER A 558 50.37 16.52 -30.75
CA SER A 558 51.43 16.76 -29.76
C SER A 558 52.10 18.13 -29.92
N LEU A 559 52.28 18.60 -31.15
CA LEU A 559 52.94 19.88 -31.44
C LEU A 559 52.10 21.10 -31.03
N VAL A 560 50.77 21.04 -31.14
CA VAL A 560 49.84 22.12 -30.76
C VAL A 560 49.65 22.25 -29.23
N ARG A 561 50.05 21.23 -28.46
CA ARG A 561 49.81 21.15 -27.00
C ARG A 561 50.90 21.81 -26.14
N ASN A 562 52.05 22.20 -26.71
CA ASN A 562 53.11 22.89 -25.97
C ASN A 562 52.81 24.39 -25.83
N GLU A 563 52.68 24.86 -24.58
CA GLU A 563 52.32 26.24 -24.20
C GLU A 563 53.51 27.20 -24.28
N THR A 564 54.04 27.49 -25.47
CA THR A 564 54.95 28.63 -25.67
C THR A 564 54.95 29.10 -27.13
N SER A 565 53.89 29.76 -27.59
CA SER A 565 53.95 30.74 -28.69
C SER A 565 52.59 31.38 -28.99
N ASP A 566 52.67 32.62 -29.46
CA ASP A 566 51.66 33.60 -29.88
C ASP A 566 50.24 33.09 -30.22
N LEU A 567 49.23 33.66 -29.57
CA LEU A 567 47.82 33.25 -29.66
C LEU A 567 47.17 33.51 -31.03
N ALA A 568 47.78 34.28 -31.93
CA ALA A 568 47.11 34.77 -33.14
C ALA A 568 46.93 33.73 -34.28
N LYS A 569 47.66 32.59 -34.27
CA LYS A 569 47.55 31.54 -35.33
C LYS A 569 47.08 30.17 -34.83
N LYS A 570 46.84 30.03 -33.52
CA LYS A 570 46.49 28.75 -32.88
C LYS A 570 45.10 28.25 -33.30
N ASP A 571 44.13 29.16 -33.42
CA ASP A 571 42.75 28.82 -33.78
C ASP A 571 42.59 28.41 -35.26
N GLU A 572 43.44 28.95 -36.15
CA GLU A 572 43.46 28.61 -37.58
C GLU A 572 43.96 27.16 -37.79
N TYR A 573 45.00 26.75 -37.06
CA TYR A 573 45.54 25.39 -37.14
C TYR A 573 44.62 24.34 -36.51
N ILE A 574 43.94 24.68 -35.40
CA ILE A 574 42.93 23.81 -34.78
C ILE A 574 41.74 23.58 -35.73
N SER A 575 41.28 24.62 -36.43
CA SER A 575 40.18 24.52 -37.40
C SER A 575 40.52 23.61 -38.59
N ARG A 576 41.74 23.71 -39.15
CA ARG A 576 42.18 22.84 -40.26
C ARG A 576 42.31 21.37 -39.86
N VAL A 577 42.82 21.07 -38.66
CA VAL A 577 42.94 19.67 -38.18
C VAL A 577 41.57 19.02 -37.91
N MET A 578 40.57 19.80 -37.48
CA MET A 578 39.18 19.34 -37.32
C MET A 578 38.50 19.03 -38.67
N MET A 579 38.87 19.76 -39.73
CA MET A 579 38.34 19.55 -41.09
C MET A 579 38.80 18.23 -41.73
N PHE A 580 40.00 17.72 -41.37
CA PHE A 580 40.54 16.45 -41.88
C PHE A 580 40.09 15.20 -41.11
N THR A 581 39.58 15.35 -39.88
CA THR A 581 39.17 14.22 -39.02
C THR A 581 37.72 13.78 -39.24
N THR A 582 36.93 14.54 -40.02
CA THR A 582 35.48 14.33 -40.20
C THR A 582 35.07 13.72 -41.55
N ALA A 583 36.00 13.37 -42.45
CA ALA A 583 35.64 12.93 -43.82
C ALA A 583 36.15 11.56 -44.28
N LYS A 584 36.92 10.78 -43.51
CA LYS A 584 37.33 9.40 -43.91
C LYS A 584 37.94 8.64 -42.73
N LEU A 585 37.10 8.03 -41.91
CA LEU A 585 37.47 6.97 -40.96
C LEU A 585 36.25 6.07 -40.69
N ASP A 586 35.51 5.74 -41.75
CA ASP A 586 34.75 4.50 -41.86
C ASP A 586 35.56 3.57 -42.77
N SER A 587 36.36 2.68 -42.16
CA SER A 587 36.69 1.36 -42.69
C SER A 587 37.60 0.61 -41.70
N ASP A 588 37.03 -0.46 -41.17
CA ASP A 588 37.69 -1.64 -40.60
C ASP A 588 38.73 -1.46 -39.49
N LEU A 589 38.20 -1.46 -38.27
CA LEU A 589 38.81 -2.17 -37.14
C LEU A 589 37.78 -3.10 -36.51
N SER A 590 37.27 -4.04 -37.32
CA SER A 590 36.75 -5.31 -36.83
C SER A 590 37.94 -6.23 -36.53
N LYS A 591 38.30 -6.30 -35.23
CA LYS A 591 39.09 -7.32 -34.51
C LYS A 591 40.10 -6.70 -33.54
N SER A 592 39.60 -6.06 -32.48
CA SER A 592 40.16 -6.19 -31.13
C SER A 592 39.36 -5.42 -30.07
N VAL A 593 38.04 -5.54 -30.04
CA VAL A 593 37.21 -5.45 -28.80
C VAL A 593 35.89 -6.19 -29.09
N SER A 594 35.97 -7.49 -29.37
CA SER A 594 34.87 -8.37 -29.00
C SER A 594 35.09 -8.66 -27.51
N ASP A 595 34.07 -8.40 -26.70
CA ASP A 595 34.04 -8.50 -25.24
C ASP A 595 34.55 -7.24 -24.50
N SER A 596 33.69 -6.23 -24.33
CA SER A 596 33.47 -5.51 -23.04
C SER A 596 32.75 -4.14 -23.09
N ILE A 597 32.08 -3.73 -24.19
CA ILE A 597 31.44 -2.38 -24.24
C ILE A 597 30.02 -2.33 -23.61
N PHE A 598 29.41 -3.46 -23.25
CA PHE A 598 28.06 -3.48 -22.68
C PHE A 598 27.98 -3.82 -21.20
N ASP A 599 29.09 -3.75 -20.47
CA ASP A 599 29.07 -4.22 -19.09
C ASP A 599 28.25 -3.33 -18.13
N GLN A 600 28.01 -2.03 -18.42
CA GLN A 600 27.34 -1.15 -17.43
C GLN A 600 26.54 0.06 -17.98
N THR A 601 25.93 0.02 -19.17
CA THR A 601 25.08 1.14 -19.61
C THR A 601 23.71 1.06 -18.93
N LYS A 602 23.53 1.83 -17.84
CA LYS A 602 22.22 2.07 -17.21
C LYS A 602 21.44 3.14 -17.95
N ILE A 603 20.21 2.85 -18.32
CA ILE A 603 19.30 3.80 -18.97
C ILE A 603 18.24 4.23 -17.96
N TYR A 604 18.02 5.54 -17.85
CA TYR A 604 16.99 6.12 -16.99
C TYR A 604 15.85 6.67 -17.84
N LEU A 605 14.65 6.17 -17.60
CA LEU A 605 13.44 6.63 -18.27
C LEU A 605 12.56 7.37 -17.27
N VAL A 606 12.14 8.58 -17.64
CA VAL A 606 11.17 9.38 -16.89
C VAL A 606 9.92 9.51 -17.75
N MET A 607 8.82 8.87 -17.32
CA MET A 607 7.56 8.82 -18.07
C MET A 607 6.48 9.64 -17.36
N ASN A 608 5.70 10.40 -18.13
CA ASN A 608 4.48 11.05 -17.64
C ASN A 608 3.26 10.22 -18.09
N LEU A 609 2.60 9.56 -17.14
CA LEU A 609 1.33 8.89 -17.42
C LEU A 609 0.22 9.94 -17.45
N SER A 610 -0.30 10.24 -18.65
CA SER A 610 -1.41 11.16 -18.87
C SER A 610 -2.64 10.40 -19.35
N ALA A 611 -3.80 10.65 -18.73
CA ALA A 611 -5.00 9.83 -18.90
C ALA A 611 -5.86 10.22 -20.13
N PRO A 612 -6.10 9.26 -21.04
CA PRO A 612 -7.44 9.07 -21.58
C PRO A 612 -8.12 7.77 -21.09
N ALA A 613 -7.36 6.82 -20.52
CA ALA A 613 -7.86 5.49 -20.18
C ALA A 613 -8.12 5.26 -18.67
N ILE A 614 -7.67 6.17 -17.79
CA ILE A 614 -7.70 6.00 -16.33
C ILE A 614 -8.52 7.13 -15.71
N LYS A 615 -9.82 7.18 -16.01
CA LYS A 615 -10.64 8.32 -15.55
C LYS A 615 -11.62 8.05 -14.43
N ASN A 616 -11.76 6.84 -13.89
CA ASN A 616 -12.67 6.65 -12.74
C ASN A 616 -12.31 5.55 -11.72
N GLU A 617 -11.30 4.70 -11.92
CA GLU A 617 -11.10 3.53 -11.05
C GLU A 617 -9.91 3.62 -10.09
N LEU A 618 -9.00 4.58 -10.27
CA LEU A 618 -7.72 4.62 -9.55
C LEU A 618 -7.53 5.98 -8.87
N LYS A 619 -8.19 6.15 -7.72
CA LYS A 619 -7.90 7.20 -6.73
C LYS A 619 -7.23 6.56 -5.53
N GLY A 620 -6.03 7.01 -5.18
CA GLY A 620 -5.25 6.48 -4.06
C GLY A 620 -3.89 5.92 -4.49
N LYS A 621 -3.26 5.17 -3.59
CA LYS A 621 -1.98 4.50 -3.84
C LYS A 621 -2.21 3.22 -4.63
N GLU A 622 -1.47 3.03 -5.71
CA GLU A 622 -1.56 1.87 -6.58
C GLU A 622 -0.17 1.31 -6.89
N PHE A 623 -0.05 -0.01 -6.85
CA PHE A 623 1.17 -0.70 -7.23
C PHE A 623 1.19 -0.93 -8.73
N ILE A 624 2.29 -0.51 -9.36
CA ILE A 624 2.54 -0.73 -10.77
C ILE A 624 3.75 -1.65 -10.97
N GLN A 625 3.75 -2.36 -12.09
CA GLN A 625 4.82 -3.17 -12.60
C GLN A 625 5.31 -2.57 -13.92
N VAL A 626 6.61 -2.31 -14.03
CA VAL A 626 7.27 -1.84 -15.25
C VAL A 626 8.08 -2.99 -15.84
N LYS A 627 7.71 -3.43 -17.04
CA LYS A 627 8.41 -4.47 -17.81
C LYS A 627 9.19 -3.86 -18.96
N TRP A 628 10.43 -4.31 -19.12
CA TRP A 628 11.26 -4.02 -20.28
C TRP A 628 11.18 -5.21 -21.23
N VAL A 629 10.87 -4.98 -22.49
CA VAL A 629 10.60 -6.04 -23.47
C VAL A 629 11.33 -5.69 -24.76
N SER A 630 12.08 -6.63 -25.33
CA SER A 630 12.65 -6.49 -26.67
C SER A 630 11.55 -6.63 -27.73
N ILE A 631 11.78 -6.14 -28.96
CA ILE A 631 10.74 -6.15 -30.00
C ILE A 631 10.22 -7.55 -30.37
N ASP A 632 11.02 -8.60 -30.16
CA ASP A 632 10.67 -10.02 -30.32
C ASP A 632 9.84 -10.59 -29.15
N GLY A 633 9.50 -9.78 -28.15
CA GLY A 633 8.62 -10.14 -27.04
C GLY A 633 9.31 -10.75 -25.81
N LYS A 634 10.65 -10.79 -25.80
CA LYS A 634 11.41 -11.31 -24.65
C LYS A 634 11.52 -10.26 -23.54
N VAL A 635 11.17 -10.63 -22.31
CA VAL A 635 11.30 -9.75 -21.14
C VAL A 635 12.78 -9.62 -20.76
N LEU A 636 13.24 -8.38 -20.59
CA LEU A 636 14.63 -8.02 -20.32
C LEU A 636 14.78 -7.69 -18.83
N GLY A 637 15.38 -8.63 -18.09
CA GLY A 637 15.61 -8.48 -16.65
C GLY A 637 14.35 -8.66 -15.80
N GLU A 638 14.49 -8.40 -14.50
CA GLU A 638 13.37 -8.49 -13.55
C GLU A 638 12.46 -7.25 -13.68
N PRO A 639 11.12 -7.43 -13.66
CA PRO A 639 10.18 -6.32 -13.64
C PRO A 639 10.39 -5.43 -12.42
N PHE A 640 10.36 -4.11 -12.63
CA PHE A 640 10.45 -3.13 -11.54
C PHE A 640 9.06 -2.84 -10.98
N TYR A 641 8.91 -2.82 -9.65
CA TYR A 641 7.65 -2.53 -8.99
C TYR A 641 7.73 -1.21 -8.23
N SER A 642 6.69 -0.39 -8.31
CA SER A 642 6.63 0.89 -7.62
C SER A 642 5.21 1.22 -7.17
N GLU A 643 5.07 1.76 -5.96
CA GLU A 643 3.81 2.30 -5.47
C GLU A 643 3.70 3.77 -5.91
N ILE A 644 2.59 4.11 -6.54
CA ILE A 644 2.33 5.44 -7.09
C ILE A 644 1.03 5.97 -6.51
N GLU A 645 1.02 7.23 -6.10
CA GLU A 645 -0.17 7.91 -5.62
C GLU A 645 -0.80 8.74 -6.74
N PHE A 646 -1.99 8.32 -7.19
CA PHE A 646 -2.79 9.06 -8.16
C PHE A 646 -3.67 10.07 -7.42
N GLY A 647 -3.28 11.34 -7.44
CA GLY A 647 -4.04 12.47 -6.88
C GLY A 647 -4.99 13.13 -7.89
N ASP A 648 -5.51 14.33 -7.57
CA ASP A 648 -6.43 15.09 -8.47
C ASP A 648 -5.77 15.61 -9.77
N LYS A 649 -4.45 15.40 -9.94
CA LYS A 649 -3.71 15.76 -11.15
C LYS A 649 -3.58 14.55 -12.08
N THR A 650 -3.95 14.74 -13.34
CA THR A 650 -4.02 13.72 -14.39
C THR A 650 -2.68 13.16 -14.89
N ASN A 651 -1.55 13.56 -14.27
CA ASN A 651 -0.20 13.32 -14.75
C ASN A 651 0.70 12.87 -13.59
N VAL A 652 1.18 11.63 -13.62
CA VAL A 652 2.12 11.08 -12.62
C VAL A 652 3.43 10.67 -13.29
N TRP A 653 4.54 11.08 -12.69
CA TRP A 653 5.89 10.86 -13.22
C TRP A 653 6.53 9.62 -12.61
N ILE A 654 7.00 8.70 -13.46
CA ILE A 654 7.62 7.44 -13.07
C ILE A 654 9.07 7.45 -13.53
N LYS A 655 9.98 7.11 -12.63
CA LYS A 655 11.39 6.84 -12.94
C LYS A 655 11.64 5.33 -12.94
N ALA A 656 12.16 4.80 -14.03
CA ALA A 656 12.59 3.41 -14.15
C ALA A 656 14.02 3.32 -14.69
N GLU A 657 14.75 2.28 -14.26
CA GLU A 657 16.11 1.99 -14.75
C GLU A 657 16.22 0.56 -15.27
N ALA A 658 17.00 0.36 -16.33
CA ALA A 658 17.37 -0.97 -16.83
C ALA A 658 18.77 -0.97 -17.44
N ILE A 659 19.40 -2.14 -17.45
CA ILE A 659 20.69 -2.39 -18.10
C ILE A 659 20.40 -3.11 -19.42
N ILE A 660 20.67 -2.44 -20.54
CA ILE A 660 20.47 -3.00 -21.88
C ILE A 660 21.83 -3.32 -22.48
N ARG A 661 22.01 -4.57 -22.91
CA ARG A 661 23.31 -5.15 -23.28
C ARG A 661 23.54 -5.27 -24.79
N GLU A 662 22.51 -5.03 -25.59
CA GLU A 662 22.59 -5.17 -27.06
C GLU A 662 21.95 -3.95 -27.72
N PRO A 663 22.49 -3.42 -28.83
CA PRO A 663 21.77 -2.48 -29.67
C PRO A 663 20.52 -3.14 -30.26
N GLY A 664 19.41 -2.40 -30.35
CA GLY A 664 18.16 -2.95 -30.87
C GLY A 664 16.95 -2.09 -30.53
N ASP A 665 15.78 -2.59 -30.91
CA ASP A 665 14.50 -1.97 -30.60
C ASP A 665 13.88 -2.55 -29.32
N TYR A 666 13.46 -1.67 -28.44
CA TYR A 666 12.99 -1.99 -27.10
C TYR A 666 11.68 -1.29 -26.80
N ARG A 667 10.88 -1.87 -25.91
CA ARG A 667 9.69 -1.23 -25.37
C ARG A 667 9.60 -1.39 -23.85
N VAL A 668 9.07 -0.36 -23.20
CA VAL A 668 8.67 -0.40 -21.79
C VAL A 668 7.16 -0.48 -21.72
N GLU A 669 6.65 -1.42 -20.93
CA GLU A 669 5.24 -1.61 -20.61
C GLU A 669 5.02 -1.33 -19.11
N VAL A 670 3.98 -0.58 -18.77
CA VAL A 670 3.55 -0.31 -17.41
C VAL A 670 2.22 -0.99 -17.20
N ILE A 671 2.15 -1.87 -16.20
CA ILE A 671 1.02 -2.74 -15.90
C ILE A 671 0.57 -2.44 -14.47
N ASN A 672 -0.72 -2.39 -14.21
CA ASN A 672 -1.23 -2.18 -12.86
C ASN A 672 -1.38 -3.48 -12.05
N SER A 673 -1.80 -3.37 -10.79
CA SER A 673 -2.02 -4.51 -9.89
C SER A 673 -3.06 -5.53 -10.38
N LEU A 674 -3.94 -5.13 -11.30
CA LEU A 674 -4.95 -5.99 -11.93
C LEU A 674 -4.43 -6.69 -13.21
N GLY A 675 -3.18 -6.46 -13.61
CA GLY A 675 -2.58 -7.04 -14.81
C GLY A 675 -2.94 -6.31 -16.12
N LEU A 676 -3.53 -5.12 -16.04
CA LEU A 676 -3.90 -4.30 -17.20
C LEU A 676 -2.75 -3.36 -17.59
N GLU A 677 -2.43 -3.27 -18.88
CA GLU A 677 -1.43 -2.32 -19.40
C GLU A 677 -1.98 -0.88 -19.38
N ILE A 678 -1.32 -0.02 -18.61
CA ILE A 678 -1.69 1.39 -18.41
C ILE A 678 -0.74 2.36 -19.09
N GLY A 679 0.35 1.89 -19.70
CA GLY A 679 1.26 2.71 -20.51
C GLY A 679 2.31 1.91 -21.28
N ARG A 680 2.69 2.39 -22.48
CA ARG A 680 3.73 1.76 -23.32
C ARG A 680 4.56 2.79 -24.07
N LYS A 681 5.88 2.58 -24.16
CA LYS A 681 6.79 3.38 -25.01
C LYS A 681 7.82 2.50 -25.70
N THR A 682 8.05 2.73 -27.00
CA THR A 682 9.09 2.04 -27.80
C THR A 682 10.23 3.01 -28.12
N PHE A 683 11.47 2.51 -28.15
CA PHE A 683 12.69 3.27 -28.43
C PHE A 683 13.77 2.36 -29.03
N THR A 684 14.69 2.95 -29.78
CA THR A 684 15.78 2.22 -30.48
C THR A 684 17.12 2.63 -29.92
N ILE A 685 17.97 1.66 -29.60
CA ILE A 685 19.36 1.90 -29.17
C ILE A 685 20.29 1.50 -30.31
N LYS A 686 21.00 2.47 -30.88
CA LYS A 686 22.01 2.23 -31.93
C LYS A 686 23.37 1.86 -31.32
N ALA A 687 24.15 1.06 -32.03
CA ALA A 687 25.52 0.76 -31.65
C ALA A 687 26.35 2.06 -31.67
N GLY A 688 26.99 2.41 -30.54
CA GLY A 688 27.85 3.60 -30.42
C GLY A 688 27.44 4.65 -29.37
N ALA A 689 26.33 4.45 -28.63
CA ALA A 689 25.93 5.37 -27.57
C ALA A 689 26.76 5.17 -26.28
N ALA A 690 27.93 5.79 -26.23
CA ALA A 690 28.73 5.92 -25.01
C ALA A 690 28.35 7.22 -24.29
N ASP A 691 27.33 7.15 -23.43
CA ASP A 691 27.04 7.99 -22.24
C ASP A 691 25.52 8.13 -22.00
N GLU A 692 25.15 8.29 -20.72
CA GLU A 692 23.80 8.32 -20.14
C GLU A 692 22.78 9.10 -20.98
N ILE A 693 21.85 8.39 -21.63
CA ILE A 693 20.79 8.97 -22.47
C ILE A 693 19.61 9.37 -21.55
N SER A 694 19.42 10.67 -21.31
CA SER A 694 18.15 11.19 -20.78
C SER A 694 17.32 11.79 -21.92
N MET A 695 16.16 11.21 -22.21
CA MET A 695 15.21 11.80 -23.15
C MET A 695 14.20 12.67 -22.39
N THR A 696 14.14 13.97 -22.69
CA THR A 696 13.02 14.83 -22.31
C THR A 696 12.62 15.69 -23.50
N GLU A 697 11.54 15.32 -24.18
CA GLU A 697 10.75 16.26 -24.97
C GLU A 697 9.25 16.00 -24.76
N ASN A 698 8.49 17.09 -24.72
CA ASN A 698 7.04 17.11 -24.57
C ASN A 698 6.37 16.29 -25.68
N SER A 699 5.58 15.27 -25.33
CA SER A 699 4.58 14.72 -26.24
C SER A 699 3.29 14.41 -25.48
N GLU A 700 2.24 15.13 -25.84
CA GLU A 700 0.86 14.65 -25.67
C GLU A 700 0.71 13.39 -26.55
N PHE A 701 0.06 12.35 -26.03
CA PHE A 701 0.01 11.04 -26.70
C PHE A 701 -0.74 11.09 -28.04
N ARG A 702 -0.02 11.04 -29.19
CA ARG A 702 -0.29 10.21 -30.40
C ARG A 702 0.74 10.44 -31.54
N THR A 703 1.60 9.43 -31.75
CA THR A 703 2.26 8.93 -32.99
C THR A 703 3.07 9.80 -33.98
N MET A 704 4.16 9.16 -34.49
CA MET A 704 4.97 9.38 -35.71
C MET A 704 6.01 10.53 -35.77
N ALA A 705 7.28 10.20 -35.50
CA ALA A 705 8.42 10.42 -36.42
C ALA A 705 9.75 9.99 -35.76
N SER A 706 10.61 9.38 -36.58
CA SER A 706 11.98 8.95 -36.30
C SER A 706 12.96 10.12 -36.18
N GLY A 707 13.95 10.02 -35.29
CA GLY A 707 15.12 10.91 -35.31
C GLY A 707 16.26 10.37 -34.44
N SER A 708 17.46 10.25 -35.00
CA SER A 708 18.70 10.00 -34.25
C SER A 708 19.51 11.29 -34.12
N ILE A 709 20.19 11.52 -32.99
CA ILE A 709 21.10 12.66 -32.83
C ILE A 709 22.36 12.25 -32.05
N ASP A 710 23.51 12.65 -32.62
CA ASP A 710 24.90 12.50 -32.17
C ASP A 710 25.34 13.55 -31.10
N ALA A 711 26.51 13.32 -30.49
CA ALA A 711 27.16 14.05 -29.37
C ALA A 711 27.74 15.47 -29.73
N PRO A 712 28.59 16.16 -28.91
CA PRO A 712 28.47 16.70 -27.52
C PRO A 712 28.83 18.23 -27.37
N GLY A 713 28.43 18.88 -26.26
CA GLY A 713 29.14 20.07 -25.68
C GLY A 713 28.44 21.46 -25.64
N LYS A 714 27.85 21.86 -24.49
CA LYS A 714 27.73 23.23 -23.88
C LYS A 714 26.58 23.30 -22.84
N MET A 715 26.71 24.22 -21.86
CA MET A 715 25.72 24.53 -20.79
C MET A 715 24.29 24.71 -21.34
N LYS A 716 23.29 24.07 -20.72
CA LYS A 716 21.91 24.04 -21.26
C LYS A 716 20.82 24.18 -20.20
N ASN A 717 20.04 25.26 -20.38
CA ASN A 717 18.58 25.38 -20.25
C ASN A 717 17.99 26.15 -19.05
N THR A 718 17.24 27.19 -19.42
CA THR A 718 16.19 27.88 -18.66
C THR A 718 14.87 27.16 -18.91
N PHE A 719 14.04 26.97 -17.89
CA PHE A 719 12.69 26.45 -18.09
C PHE A 719 11.68 27.13 -17.16
N LYS A 720 10.45 27.29 -17.66
CA LYS A 720 9.34 27.96 -16.98
C LYS A 720 8.39 26.91 -16.41
N VAL A 721 8.06 27.02 -15.12
CA VAL A 721 7.03 26.20 -14.48
C VAL A 721 6.04 27.14 -13.79
N GLY A 722 4.85 27.29 -14.37
CA GLY A 722 3.88 28.31 -13.94
C GLY A 722 4.43 29.74 -14.13
N GLU A 723 4.27 30.63 -13.15
CA GLU A 723 4.86 31.98 -13.16
C GLU A 723 6.32 32.04 -12.66
N LYS A 724 6.94 30.89 -12.39
CA LYS A 724 8.31 30.82 -11.84
C LYS A 724 9.33 30.45 -12.91
N LEU A 725 10.49 31.12 -12.87
CA LEU A 725 11.64 30.87 -13.73
C LEU A 725 12.69 30.05 -12.99
N TYR A 726 13.13 28.95 -13.61
CA TYR A 726 14.13 28.04 -13.06
C TYR A 726 15.38 28.00 -13.95
N TYR A 727 16.56 28.02 -13.32
CA TYR A 727 17.85 27.98 -14.00
C TYR A 727 18.74 26.85 -13.49
N TYR A 728 19.35 26.12 -14.41
CA TYR A 728 20.30 25.06 -14.08
C TYR A 728 21.74 25.58 -14.15
N VAL A 729 22.52 25.43 -13.07
CA VAL A 729 23.94 25.84 -13.07
C VAL A 729 24.82 24.76 -12.43
N ARG A 730 25.75 24.24 -13.23
CA ARG A 730 26.78 23.32 -12.74
C ARG A 730 28.00 24.12 -12.27
N ILE A 731 28.31 24.04 -10.99
CA ILE A 731 29.44 24.78 -10.38
C ILE A 731 30.45 23.78 -9.83
N ASN A 732 31.68 23.81 -10.34
CA ASN A 732 32.79 23.07 -9.74
C ASN A 732 33.28 23.81 -8.47
N SER A 733 32.63 23.57 -7.33
CA SER A 733 33.05 24.09 -6.02
C SER A 733 33.30 22.92 -5.03
N PRO A 734 34.29 23.03 -4.12
CA PRO A 734 34.52 22.03 -3.08
C PRO A 734 33.30 21.83 -2.17
N LYS A 735 33.08 20.61 -1.69
CA LYS A 735 31.97 20.26 -0.76
C LYS A 735 32.07 21.01 0.57
N SER A 736 31.55 22.24 0.65
CA SER A 736 31.11 22.93 1.89
C SER A 736 30.91 24.45 1.72
N GLU A 737 31.21 25.04 0.58
CA GLU A 737 31.17 26.50 0.44
C GLU A 737 29.74 27.03 0.23
N LYS A 738 29.36 28.08 0.99
CA LYS A 738 28.07 28.78 0.80
C LYS A 738 28.19 29.70 -0.40
N ILE A 739 27.34 29.50 -1.39
CA ILE A 739 27.24 30.34 -2.58
C ILE A 739 26.01 31.23 -2.42
N PHE A 740 26.21 32.53 -2.62
CA PHE A 740 25.16 33.54 -2.60
C PHE A 740 24.82 33.93 -4.03
N VAL A 741 23.52 34.07 -4.32
CA VAL A 741 23.04 34.49 -5.64
C VAL A 741 22.50 35.90 -5.53
N GLN A 742 23.02 36.83 -6.34
CA GLN A 742 22.59 38.21 -6.38
C GLN A 742 22.10 38.55 -7.80
N LEU A 743 20.94 39.18 -7.91
CA LEU A 743 20.40 39.70 -9.17
C LEU A 743 20.55 41.22 -9.17
N VAL A 744 21.24 41.74 -10.18
CA VAL A 744 21.39 43.19 -10.39
C VAL A 744 20.72 43.62 -11.70
N ASP A 745 20.17 44.82 -11.72
CA ASP A 745 19.65 45.43 -12.94
C ASP A 745 20.78 45.98 -13.84
N ALA A 746 20.41 46.54 -14.99
CA ALA A 746 21.35 47.11 -15.96
C ALA A 746 22.21 48.25 -15.40
N ASP A 747 21.78 48.93 -14.33
CA ASP A 747 22.52 50.00 -13.65
C ASP A 747 23.40 49.45 -12.50
N GLY A 748 23.47 48.13 -12.34
CA GLY A 748 24.25 47.44 -11.32
C GLY A 748 23.64 47.50 -9.91
N LYS A 749 22.38 47.95 -9.78
CA LYS A 749 21.69 48.05 -8.50
C LYS A 749 21.05 46.72 -8.16
N GLN A 750 21.20 46.28 -6.91
CA GLN A 750 20.60 45.03 -6.47
C GLN A 750 19.07 45.16 -6.44
N VAL A 751 18.40 44.25 -7.14
CA VAL A 751 16.94 44.29 -7.33
C VAL A 751 16.19 43.79 -6.07
N TRP A 752 16.90 43.24 -5.07
CA TRP A 752 16.32 42.64 -3.84
C TRP A 752 17.17 42.89 -2.59
N LYS A 753 16.58 42.87 -1.38
CA LYS A 753 17.27 43.27 -0.13
C LYS A 753 18.02 42.16 0.61
N ASP A 754 17.73 40.88 0.39
CA ASP A 754 18.44 39.76 1.06
C ASP A 754 18.90 38.67 0.07
N PRO A 755 20.19 38.30 0.05
CA PRO A 755 20.66 37.18 -0.76
C PRO A 755 20.21 35.83 -0.12
N PHE A 756 19.41 35.05 -0.84
CA PHE A 756 19.03 33.71 -0.38
C PHE A 756 20.22 32.74 -0.45
N THR A 757 20.41 31.96 0.62
CA THR A 757 21.43 30.90 0.71
C THR A 757 20.78 29.54 0.41
N THR A 758 21.30 28.79 -0.56
CA THR A 758 20.89 27.38 -0.77
C THR A 758 21.99 26.42 -0.31
N ALA A 759 21.66 25.51 0.61
CA ALA A 759 22.60 24.51 1.12
C ALA A 759 22.35 23.10 0.54
N VAL A 760 23.41 22.29 0.60
CA VAL A 760 23.51 20.82 0.65
C VAL A 760 23.99 19.96 -0.56
N ASN A 761 24.82 18.99 -0.15
CA ASN A 761 25.67 17.98 -0.77
C ASN A 761 25.07 17.10 -1.88
N THR A 762 25.83 16.97 -2.97
CA THR A 762 25.89 15.75 -3.79
C THR A 762 27.36 15.41 -4.09
N ALA A 763 27.65 14.17 -4.47
CA ALA A 763 29.01 13.66 -4.66
C ALA A 763 29.79 14.31 -5.83
N LYS A 764 29.13 15.04 -6.74
CA LYS A 764 29.74 15.64 -7.95
C LYS A 764 29.15 17.03 -8.34
N GLY A 765 29.04 17.97 -7.40
CA GLY A 765 29.06 19.43 -7.67
C GLY A 765 28.10 19.99 -8.74
N SER A 766 26.84 19.55 -8.83
CA SER A 766 25.86 20.09 -9.80
C SER A 766 24.57 20.51 -9.08
N ARG A 767 23.98 21.68 -9.37
CA ARG A 767 22.72 22.16 -8.76
C ARG A 767 21.79 22.91 -9.72
N VAL A 768 20.50 22.96 -9.35
CA VAL A 768 19.47 23.81 -9.95
C VAL A 768 19.19 24.97 -9.00
N ILE A 769 19.17 26.20 -9.50
CA ILE A 769 18.86 27.40 -8.72
C ILE A 769 17.50 27.91 -9.18
N SER A 770 16.53 27.89 -8.27
CA SER A 770 15.20 28.47 -8.50
C SER A 770 15.15 29.89 -7.97
N TRP A 771 14.61 30.84 -8.72
CA TRP A 771 14.31 32.17 -8.16
C TRP A 771 12.92 32.66 -8.56
N HIS A 772 12.47 33.65 -7.81
CA HIS A 772 11.23 34.38 -8.03
C HIS A 772 11.59 35.86 -7.94
N GLY A 773 11.58 36.62 -9.04
CA GLY A 773 12.07 38.00 -8.92
C GLY A 773 12.11 38.91 -10.13
N ALA A 774 11.89 38.45 -11.36
CA ALA A 774 11.76 39.35 -12.50
C ALA A 774 10.32 39.33 -13.01
N ASN A 775 9.43 40.03 -12.30
CA ASN A 775 8.05 40.29 -12.76
C ASN A 775 7.98 41.52 -13.69
N ARG A 776 9.13 42.00 -14.19
CA ARG A 776 9.22 43.11 -15.14
C ARG A 776 10.17 42.75 -16.26
N ALA A 777 9.79 43.13 -17.47
CA ALA A 777 10.62 43.01 -18.64
C ALA A 777 11.87 43.89 -18.47
N GLY A 778 13.04 43.36 -18.81
CA GLY A 778 14.31 44.06 -18.64
C GLY A 778 15.53 43.15 -18.76
N LYS A 779 16.72 43.78 -18.88
CA LYS A 779 18.00 43.09 -18.82
C LYS A 779 18.51 43.08 -17.38
N TYR A 780 18.88 41.90 -16.92
CA TYR A 780 19.38 41.64 -15.59
C TYR A 780 20.69 40.85 -15.68
N TYR A 781 21.53 40.98 -14.67
CA TYR A 781 22.74 40.18 -14.54
C TYR A 781 22.71 39.38 -13.24
N ILE A 782 22.87 38.06 -13.34
CA ILE A 782 22.99 37.18 -12.19
C ILE A 782 24.45 37.07 -11.80
N LYS A 783 24.74 37.34 -10.53
CA LYS A 783 26.06 37.14 -9.89
C LYS A 783 26.00 35.99 -8.91
N LEU A 784 26.95 35.07 -9.03
CA LEU A 784 27.22 34.04 -8.03
C LEU A 784 28.42 34.49 -7.20
N LEU A 785 28.19 34.72 -5.92
CA LEU A 785 29.21 35.20 -4.98
C LEU A 785 29.61 34.07 -4.02
N ASN A 786 30.90 33.98 -3.71
CA ASN A 786 31.36 33.10 -2.62
C ASN A 786 31.04 33.70 -1.24
N SER A 787 31.40 32.97 -0.18
CA SER A 787 31.14 33.42 1.20
C SER A 787 31.91 34.68 1.64
N LYS A 788 32.81 35.20 0.80
CA LYS A 788 33.54 36.47 1.01
C LYS A 788 32.97 37.61 0.17
N GLY A 789 31.89 37.38 -0.58
CA GLY A 789 31.26 38.38 -1.45
C GLY A 789 31.96 38.60 -2.80
N VAL A 790 32.90 37.72 -3.19
CA VAL A 790 33.61 37.82 -4.48
C VAL A 790 32.84 37.06 -5.55
N GLU A 791 32.64 37.68 -6.72
CA GLU A 791 31.96 37.07 -7.86
C GLU A 791 32.78 35.91 -8.44
N MET A 792 32.17 34.73 -8.45
CA MET A 792 32.74 33.49 -8.99
C MET A 792 32.34 33.25 -10.44
N ALA A 793 31.11 33.63 -10.81
CA ALA A 793 30.55 33.51 -12.14
C ALA A 793 29.30 34.40 -12.26
N GLY A 794 28.97 34.85 -13.48
CA GLY A 794 27.74 35.57 -13.74
C GLY A 794 27.24 35.41 -15.16
N HIS A 795 25.99 35.83 -15.40
CA HIS A 795 25.33 35.68 -16.69
C HIS A 795 24.27 36.76 -16.91
N ASP A 796 24.25 37.32 -18.12
CA ASP A 796 23.20 38.23 -18.58
C ASP A 796 21.92 37.46 -18.90
N ILE A 797 20.80 38.01 -18.44
CA ILE A 797 19.47 37.46 -18.69
C ILE A 797 18.58 38.59 -19.14
N THR A 798 17.93 38.42 -20.28
CA THR A 798 16.87 39.31 -20.73
C THR A 798 15.55 38.62 -20.42
N VAL A 799 14.71 39.28 -19.63
CA VAL A 799 13.33 38.85 -19.38
C VAL A 799 12.46 39.73 -20.27
N GLU A 800 11.74 39.11 -21.20
CA GLU A 800 10.80 39.80 -22.10
C GLU A 800 9.44 40.01 -21.47
#